data_AF-A0A415D922-F1
#
_entry.id   AF-A0A415D922-F1
#
_cell.length_a   1.000
_cell.length_b   1.000
_cell.length_c   1.000
_cell.angle_alpha   90.00
_cell.angle_beta   90.00
_cell.angle_gamma   90.00
#
_symmetry.space_group_name_H-M   'P 1'
#
loop_
_entity.id
_entity.type
_entity.pdbx_description
1 polymer ?
#
loop_
_entity_poly.entity_id
_entity_poly.type
_entity_poly.pdbx_seq_one_letter_code
_entity_poly.pdbx_strand_id
1 'polypeptide(L)'
;MDWKGFVNPYNFIGFPKEKAKAYTDEDVHTGVIEYSITTKTPLFIPNSSSETAFCESDEVAEHKSYDFFSYTELDGKKRYEKEYHIPVIPGSEMRGVVRNAYETLTDSCMGLLNEEEYPIKRSGEQFKPALIYRNSAGNYSLLEAKSLRIGEKAPSKKVPPGFSDYKNGDVIYYQEPPKNDKHQPCPIEDYSTKKNGYRKKGYLLKWGMGVEKARYHVFTAKANEAQRDVVRKIHLSKDIIERQLYRIIDSYLSVPAITSDNEAAYKEYRQDLEQFLGKKEEGYFPVNYSQPSENSPQIFYLSPATLTKEISTNSIGKLAGDFKPCRDEICPACDLFGYVGENNEVAKGSQIRFSDLYVQGEEKAENYYACNKLTIEALGEPKLGNIDFYLKRPAGASFWTYDYLIRPTIKDGKKTGELEIRDGVLRGRKFYWHHRKVNTSRSVVTTKLNKTIRPVKKDIVFTGKLYFESISKRQMDQLIWLLNSGNEKLGLKLGGAKPLGFGSISCQVQCVQERVIRLKNGNLNYELMELPVDGITYESAGFSSTVKKEFYKIAGLETIPENVEITYPKTIEQKGQPLTEGFKWFVNNHKTLSGGGMRGRNNVRIETVLPSILDEDVSMEYNLPSQTSRGGAKGFNGGSGKTSGNGRNRGNSQGNFRKNNQRGRH
;
A
#
# COMPACT_ATOMS: atom_id res chain seq x y z
N MET A 1 12.16 -29.55 -9.49
CA MET A 1 10.93 -28.87 -9.04
C MET A 1 10.33 -28.18 -10.25
N ASP A 2 9.10 -28.53 -10.60
CA ASP A 2 8.36 -27.85 -11.66
C ASP A 2 7.62 -26.67 -11.06
N TRP A 3 8.21 -25.49 -11.17
CA TRP A 3 7.61 -24.23 -10.73
C TRP A 3 6.36 -23.94 -11.56
N LYS A 4 5.23 -23.64 -10.91
CA LYS A 4 3.90 -23.52 -11.54
C LYS A 4 3.71 -22.25 -12.35
N GLY A 5 4.55 -21.24 -12.14
CA GLY A 5 4.44 -19.96 -12.84
C GLY A 5 5.51 -18.97 -12.43
N PHE A 6 5.12 -17.97 -11.64
CA PHE A 6 5.98 -16.87 -11.19
C PHE A 6 6.10 -16.84 -9.67
N VAL A 7 7.11 -16.20 -9.12
CA VAL A 7 7.25 -15.93 -7.69
C VAL A 7 6.93 -14.46 -7.42
N ASN A 8 6.04 -14.18 -6.47
CA ASN A 8 5.76 -12.79 -6.07
C ASN A 8 7.05 -12.15 -5.50
N PRO A 9 7.38 -10.86 -5.78
CA PRO A 9 8.72 -10.33 -5.48
C PRO A 9 9.08 -10.23 -4.00
N TYR A 10 8.07 -10.34 -3.13
CA TYR A 10 8.25 -10.34 -1.69
C TYR A 10 7.46 -11.46 -1.02
N ASN A 11 7.86 -11.77 0.19
CA ASN A 11 7.08 -12.56 1.12
C ASN A 11 7.25 -11.98 2.54
N PHE A 12 6.73 -12.67 3.55
CA PHE A 12 6.74 -12.19 4.92
C PHE A 12 7.38 -13.23 5.85
N ILE A 13 8.37 -12.80 6.63
CA ILE A 13 8.86 -13.57 7.77
C ILE A 13 7.85 -13.40 8.90
N GLY A 14 7.35 -14.51 9.44
CA GLY A 14 6.32 -14.53 10.46
C GLY A 14 6.75 -13.82 11.74
N PHE A 15 5.78 -13.27 12.48
CA PHE A 15 6.06 -12.85 13.85
C PHE A 15 6.32 -14.08 14.73
N PRO A 16 7.32 -14.02 15.63
CA PRO A 16 7.44 -14.97 16.72
C PRO A 16 6.23 -14.83 17.67
N LYS A 17 6.10 -15.75 18.63
CA LYS A 17 4.96 -15.72 19.56
C LYS A 17 4.95 -14.49 20.45
N GLU A 18 6.13 -14.05 20.87
CA GLU A 18 6.33 -12.96 21.82
C GLU A 18 7.44 -12.03 21.31
N LYS A 19 7.36 -10.75 21.66
CA LYS A 19 8.42 -9.78 21.39
C LYS A 19 9.53 -9.92 22.44
N ALA A 20 10.78 -9.93 22.00
CA ALA A 20 11.92 -9.93 22.92
C ALA A 20 12.08 -8.60 23.67
N LYS A 21 12.58 -8.68 24.90
CA LYS A 21 13.01 -7.52 25.69
C LYS A 21 14.50 -7.24 25.43
N ALA A 22 14.92 -6.00 25.66
CA ALA A 22 16.32 -5.61 25.60
C ALA A 22 17.19 -6.52 26.48
N TYR A 23 18.44 -6.72 26.08
CA TYR A 23 19.37 -7.54 26.84
C TYR A 23 19.75 -6.85 28.15
N THR A 24 20.17 -7.66 29.13
CA THR A 24 20.61 -7.20 30.46
C THR A 24 22.12 -7.41 30.66
N ASP A 25 22.83 -7.58 29.55
CA ASP A 25 24.27 -7.75 29.52
C ASP A 25 24.95 -6.48 30.08
N GLU A 26 25.90 -6.64 31.00
CA GLU A 26 26.57 -5.52 31.71
C GLU A 26 27.92 -5.14 31.10
N ASP A 27 28.44 -5.96 30.19
CA ASP A 27 29.68 -5.67 29.48
C ASP A 27 29.48 -4.56 28.43
N VAL A 28 30.54 -3.78 28.23
CA VAL A 28 30.46 -2.53 27.48
C VAL A 28 31.63 -2.44 26.51
N HIS A 29 31.32 -2.47 25.23
CA HIS A 29 32.26 -2.43 24.13
C HIS A 29 32.03 -1.19 23.26
N THR A 30 33.11 -0.55 22.83
CA THR A 30 33.11 0.61 21.95
C THR A 30 34.16 0.41 20.87
N GLY A 31 33.87 0.77 19.62
CA GLY A 31 34.78 0.47 18.53
C GLY A 31 34.21 0.72 17.15
N VAL A 32 34.81 0.06 16.17
CA VAL A 32 34.46 0.19 14.76
C VAL A 32 34.52 -1.16 14.05
N ILE A 33 33.57 -1.40 13.17
CA ILE A 33 33.56 -2.50 12.19
C ILE A 33 33.78 -1.88 10.81
N GLU A 34 34.89 -2.23 10.16
CA GLU A 34 35.08 -1.92 8.75
C GLU A 34 34.51 -3.06 7.92
N TYR A 35 33.68 -2.72 6.93
CA TYR A 35 33.00 -3.70 6.11
C TYR A 35 32.88 -3.24 4.67
N SER A 36 32.73 -4.20 3.78
CA SER A 36 32.41 -3.98 2.38
C SER A 36 31.03 -4.53 2.04
N ILE A 37 30.44 -3.97 1.00
CA ILE A 37 29.31 -4.57 0.31
C ILE A 37 29.64 -4.75 -1.16
N THR A 38 29.20 -5.86 -1.74
CA THR A 38 29.28 -6.11 -3.18
C THR A 38 27.90 -6.15 -3.80
N THR A 39 27.64 -5.38 -4.85
CA THR A 39 26.39 -5.44 -5.60
C THR A 39 26.28 -6.79 -6.32
N LYS A 40 25.23 -7.56 -6.06
CA LYS A 40 24.94 -8.84 -6.74
C LYS A 40 23.92 -8.68 -7.87
N THR A 41 23.14 -7.61 -7.82
CA THR A 41 22.32 -7.11 -8.94
C THR A 41 22.52 -5.59 -9.06
N PRO A 42 22.11 -4.96 -10.18
CA PRO A 42 22.18 -3.51 -10.30
C PRO A 42 21.51 -2.81 -9.10
N LEU A 43 22.15 -1.75 -8.63
CA LEU A 43 21.72 -0.99 -7.45
C LEU A 43 21.23 0.39 -7.88
N PHE A 44 20.17 0.87 -7.25
CA PHE A 44 19.69 2.23 -7.48
C PHE A 44 19.29 2.89 -6.15
N ILE A 45 19.92 4.02 -5.84
CA ILE A 45 19.57 4.92 -4.74
C ILE A 45 19.42 6.29 -5.40
N PRO A 46 18.26 6.95 -5.32
CA PRO A 46 18.03 8.20 -6.05
C PRO A 46 18.87 9.35 -5.48
N ASN A 47 19.47 10.15 -6.36
CA ASN A 47 19.90 11.49 -5.99
C ASN A 47 18.68 12.41 -5.93
N SER A 48 18.25 12.78 -4.73
CA SER A 48 17.03 13.57 -4.52
C SER A 48 17.17 15.07 -4.81
N SER A 49 18.38 15.56 -5.15
CA SER A 49 18.59 16.97 -5.54
C SER A 49 17.88 17.34 -6.86
N SER A 50 17.58 16.35 -7.70
CA SER A 50 16.81 16.54 -8.94
C SER A 50 15.86 15.36 -9.21
N GLU A 51 14.61 15.66 -9.59
CA GLU A 51 13.63 14.68 -10.05
C GLU A 51 13.46 14.67 -11.58
N THR A 52 14.31 15.41 -12.29
CA THR A 52 14.28 15.58 -13.76
C THR A 52 15.68 15.45 -14.36
N ALA A 53 16.46 14.48 -13.89
CA ALA A 53 17.84 14.28 -14.31
C ALA A 53 18.00 13.95 -15.82
N PHE A 54 16.97 13.39 -16.46
CA PHE A 54 17.00 12.92 -17.85
C PHE A 54 15.82 13.47 -18.67
N CYS A 55 15.99 13.49 -20.01
CA CYS A 55 15.04 14.14 -20.93
C CYS A 55 13.63 13.52 -20.93
N GLU A 56 13.46 12.27 -20.47
CA GLU A 56 12.15 11.61 -20.36
C GLU A 56 11.16 12.40 -19.49
N SER A 57 11.67 13.20 -18.55
CA SER A 57 10.85 14.09 -17.72
C SER A 57 10.28 15.29 -18.47
N ASP A 58 10.88 15.69 -19.60
CA ASP A 58 10.38 16.76 -20.45
C ASP A 58 9.36 16.24 -21.47
N GLU A 59 9.47 14.95 -21.84
CA GLU A 59 8.60 14.30 -22.83
C GLU A 59 7.23 13.92 -22.26
N VAL A 60 7.17 13.55 -20.97
CA VAL A 60 5.95 13.09 -20.30
C VAL A 60 5.74 13.88 -19.01
N ALA A 61 4.64 14.63 -18.95
CA ALA A 61 4.25 15.38 -17.75
C ALA A 61 4.21 14.48 -16.51
N GLU A 62 4.76 14.98 -15.40
CA GLU A 62 4.89 14.28 -14.10
C GLU A 62 5.82 13.04 -14.12
N HIS A 63 6.48 12.72 -15.23
CA HIS A 63 7.47 11.65 -15.24
C HIS A 63 8.74 12.07 -14.50
N LYS A 64 9.14 11.27 -13.51
CA LYS A 64 10.33 11.55 -12.71
C LYS A 64 11.53 10.78 -13.23
N SER A 65 12.69 11.44 -13.26
CA SER A 65 13.96 10.85 -13.66
C SER A 65 15.07 11.19 -12.67
N TYR A 66 15.86 10.20 -12.28
CA TYR A 66 16.81 10.32 -11.18
C TYR A 66 18.17 9.71 -11.53
N ASP A 67 19.23 10.46 -11.26
CA ASP A 67 20.58 9.90 -11.21
C ASP A 67 20.77 9.06 -9.93
N PHE A 68 21.83 8.26 -9.89
CA PHE A 68 22.24 7.59 -8.65
C PHE A 68 22.81 8.60 -7.67
N PHE A 69 22.62 8.36 -6.38
CA PHE A 69 23.12 9.22 -5.31
C PHE A 69 24.64 9.45 -5.39
N SER A 70 25.03 10.71 -5.36
CA SER A 70 26.40 11.20 -5.24
C SER A 70 26.37 12.49 -4.40
N TYR A 71 27.52 13.00 -3.99
CA TYR A 71 27.60 14.32 -3.35
C TYR A 71 27.49 15.49 -4.35
N THR A 72 27.25 15.20 -5.63
CA THR A 72 26.98 16.25 -6.61
C THR A 72 25.53 16.67 -6.50
N GLU A 73 25.31 17.93 -6.10
CA GLU A 73 24.00 18.58 -6.17
C GLU A 73 23.65 18.83 -7.63
N LEU A 74 22.55 18.22 -8.09
CA LEU A 74 22.09 18.31 -9.47
C LEU A 74 21.15 19.50 -9.64
N ASP A 75 21.36 20.32 -10.66
CA ASP A 75 20.45 21.40 -11.04
C ASP A 75 19.21 20.80 -11.72
N GLY A 76 18.02 21.07 -11.16
CA GLY A 76 16.74 20.64 -11.73
C GLY A 76 16.46 21.18 -13.14
N LYS A 77 17.15 22.23 -13.57
CA LYS A 77 17.04 22.77 -14.94
C LYS A 77 17.98 22.10 -15.94
N LYS A 78 18.98 21.35 -15.48
CA LYS A 78 19.95 20.64 -16.33
C LYS A 78 19.52 19.18 -16.56
N ARG A 79 19.93 18.60 -17.69
CA ARG A 79 19.85 17.17 -17.98
C ARG A 79 21.25 16.58 -18.00
N TYR A 80 21.41 15.42 -17.39
CA TYR A 80 22.71 14.80 -17.11
C TYR A 80 22.98 13.60 -18.02
N GLU A 81 22.52 13.67 -19.27
CA GLU A 81 22.77 12.64 -20.26
C GLU A 81 24.27 12.41 -20.47
N LYS A 82 24.73 11.18 -20.28
CA LYS A 82 26.14 10.78 -20.38
C LYS A 82 27.11 11.58 -19.48
N GLU A 83 26.58 12.30 -18.49
CA GLU A 83 27.37 12.97 -17.44
C GLU A 83 27.24 12.14 -16.16
N TYR A 84 28.33 11.53 -15.72
CA TYR A 84 28.35 10.56 -14.63
C TYR A 84 29.07 11.10 -13.41
N HIS A 85 28.58 10.73 -12.22
CA HIS A 85 29.15 11.13 -10.94
C HIS A 85 29.67 9.90 -10.19
N ILE A 86 30.61 10.07 -9.26
CA ILE A 86 31.07 8.94 -8.44
C ILE A 86 29.93 8.52 -7.51
N PRO A 87 29.46 7.25 -7.57
CA PRO A 87 28.33 6.82 -6.75
C PRO A 87 28.74 6.69 -5.28
N VAL A 88 27.84 7.09 -4.39
CA VAL A 88 27.99 6.95 -2.94
C VAL A 88 26.75 6.25 -2.38
N ILE A 89 26.92 5.43 -1.35
CA ILE A 89 25.79 4.84 -0.63
C ILE A 89 25.69 5.54 0.72
N PRO A 90 24.61 6.30 0.99
CA PRO A 90 24.41 6.93 2.29
C PRO A 90 24.39 5.88 3.42
N GLY A 91 25.04 6.19 4.54
CA GLY A 91 25.06 5.34 5.73
C GLY A 91 23.65 5.12 6.30
N SER A 92 22.72 6.05 6.08
CA SER A 92 21.31 5.91 6.43
C SER A 92 20.62 4.74 5.71
N GLU A 93 21.00 4.46 4.45
CA GLU A 93 20.46 3.34 3.69
C GLU A 93 20.89 2.01 4.31
N MET A 94 22.18 1.88 4.65
CA MET A 94 22.69 0.69 5.33
C MET A 94 22.12 0.56 6.74
N ARG A 95 21.98 1.66 7.50
CA ARG A 95 21.32 1.65 8.81
C ARG A 95 19.90 1.09 8.72
N GLY A 96 19.12 1.51 7.73
CA GLY A 96 17.74 1.02 7.53
C GLY A 96 17.69 -0.47 7.18
N VAL A 97 18.58 -0.94 6.32
CA VAL A 97 18.67 -2.36 5.94
C VAL A 97 19.09 -3.23 7.12
N VAL A 98 20.15 -2.86 7.83
CA VAL A 98 20.64 -3.59 9.00
C VAL A 98 19.59 -3.57 10.11
N ARG A 99 18.93 -2.42 10.37
CA ARG A 99 17.85 -2.33 11.37
C ARG A 99 16.73 -3.31 11.08
N ASN A 100 16.26 -3.41 9.83
CA ASN A 100 15.17 -4.31 9.47
C ASN A 100 15.54 -5.79 9.70
N ALA A 101 16.74 -6.19 9.27
CA ALA A 101 17.23 -7.53 9.51
C ALA A 101 17.41 -7.79 11.02
N TYR A 102 18.05 -6.88 11.75
CA TYR A 102 18.25 -6.98 13.19
C TYR A 102 16.92 -7.06 13.96
N GLU A 103 15.92 -6.24 13.61
CA GLU A 103 14.58 -6.28 14.19
C GLU A 103 13.91 -7.66 14.01
N THR A 104 14.15 -8.28 12.86
CA THR A 104 13.61 -9.61 12.55
C THR A 104 14.33 -10.69 13.33
N LEU A 105 15.66 -10.68 13.29
CA LEU A 105 16.52 -11.72 13.86
C LEU A 105 16.56 -11.72 15.38
N THR A 106 16.16 -10.63 16.03
CA THR A 106 16.13 -10.48 17.49
C THR A 106 14.72 -10.47 18.06
N ASP A 107 13.70 -10.86 17.28
CA ASP A 107 12.29 -10.86 17.72
C ASP A 107 11.81 -9.50 18.28
N SER A 108 12.37 -8.41 17.77
CA SER A 108 12.10 -7.04 18.23
C SER A 108 10.75 -6.51 17.72
N CYS A 109 10.41 -5.24 17.98
CA CYS A 109 9.24 -4.59 17.38
C CYS A 109 9.43 -4.28 15.88
N MET A 110 8.42 -3.71 15.25
CA MET A 110 8.50 -3.06 13.93
C MET A 110 8.69 -1.55 14.10
N GLY A 111 9.93 -1.07 14.18
CA GLY A 111 10.21 0.31 14.58
C GLY A 111 9.69 1.39 13.62
N LEU A 112 9.41 1.03 12.36
CA LEU A 112 8.92 1.93 11.31
C LEU A 112 7.44 1.68 10.93
N LEU A 113 6.70 0.94 11.76
CA LEU A 113 5.31 0.63 11.49
C LEU A 113 4.43 1.87 11.69
N ASN A 114 3.61 2.21 10.68
CA ASN A 114 2.52 3.16 10.88
C ASN A 114 1.35 2.47 11.62
N GLU A 115 1.34 2.61 12.95
CA GLU A 115 0.33 2.00 13.82
C GLU A 115 -1.10 2.48 13.53
N GLU A 116 -1.22 3.72 13.07
CA GLU A 116 -2.48 4.38 12.80
C GLU A 116 -3.00 4.10 11.39
N GLU A 117 -2.38 3.19 10.63
CA GLU A 117 -2.88 2.87 9.31
C GLU A 117 -4.12 1.95 9.39
N TYR A 118 -5.22 2.36 8.75
CA TYR A 118 -6.47 1.60 8.67
C TYR A 118 -6.68 1.12 7.23
N PRO A 119 -6.51 -0.18 6.96
CA PRO A 119 -6.59 -0.72 5.61
C PRO A 119 -7.94 -0.46 4.95
N ILE A 120 -7.89 -0.09 3.66
CA ILE A 120 -9.08 0.16 2.84
C ILE A 120 -9.16 -0.88 1.73
N LYS A 121 -10.30 -1.56 1.61
CA LYS A 121 -10.57 -2.52 0.52
C LYS A 121 -11.86 -2.19 -0.22
N ARG A 122 -11.94 -2.59 -1.49
CA ARG A 122 -13.23 -2.57 -2.22
C ARG A 122 -14.18 -3.61 -1.62
N SER A 123 -15.47 -3.29 -1.56
CA SER A 123 -16.52 -4.21 -1.11
C SER A 123 -17.57 -4.42 -2.19
N GLY A 124 -18.11 -5.65 -2.25
CA GLY A 124 -19.30 -5.99 -3.04
C GLY A 124 -20.61 -5.72 -2.29
N GLU A 125 -20.53 -5.21 -1.06
CA GLU A 125 -21.67 -4.84 -0.24
C GLU A 125 -22.27 -3.49 -0.67
N GLN A 126 -23.60 -3.39 -0.66
CA GLN A 126 -24.30 -2.12 -0.84
C GLN A 126 -24.53 -1.48 0.53
N PHE A 127 -23.94 -0.31 0.74
CA PHE A 127 -24.08 0.42 1.99
C PHE A 127 -25.50 1.02 2.08
N LYS A 128 -26.10 0.91 3.27
CA LYS A 128 -27.45 1.41 3.55
C LYS A 128 -27.40 2.93 3.80
N PRO A 129 -28.41 3.70 3.41
CA PRO A 129 -28.48 5.13 3.73
C PRO A 129 -28.71 5.38 5.23
N ALA A 130 -28.04 6.39 5.77
CA ALA A 130 -28.15 6.86 7.16
C ALA A 130 -27.94 8.37 7.30
N LEU A 131 -28.28 8.90 8.46
CA LEU A 131 -27.97 10.28 8.86
C LEU A 131 -27.05 10.25 10.07
N ILE A 132 -25.92 10.95 9.99
CA ILE A 132 -25.15 11.35 11.18
C ILE A 132 -25.96 12.45 11.86
N TYR A 133 -26.46 12.17 13.06
CA TYR A 133 -27.18 13.10 13.90
C TYR A 133 -26.25 13.66 14.97
N ARG A 134 -26.11 14.98 15.03
CA ARG A 134 -25.51 15.68 16.17
C ARG A 134 -26.61 16.31 17.00
N ASN A 135 -26.67 15.99 18.28
CA ASN A 135 -27.61 16.61 19.22
C ASN A 135 -27.10 17.97 19.75
N SER A 136 -27.92 18.70 20.50
CA SER A 136 -27.56 19.99 21.10
C SER A 136 -26.40 19.93 22.10
N ALA A 137 -26.09 18.74 22.65
CA ALA A 137 -24.95 18.51 23.53
C ALA A 137 -23.64 18.22 22.75
N GLY A 138 -23.69 18.15 21.42
CA GLY A 138 -22.53 17.84 20.58
C GLY A 138 -22.24 16.34 20.41
N ASN A 139 -23.09 15.46 20.94
CA ASN A 139 -22.94 14.02 20.79
C ASN A 139 -23.45 13.55 19.43
N TYR A 140 -22.74 12.59 18.85
CA TYR A 140 -23.07 12.02 17.54
C TYR A 140 -23.82 10.68 17.68
N SER A 141 -24.74 10.42 16.76
CA SER A 141 -25.45 9.16 16.63
C SER A 141 -25.74 8.88 15.16
N LEU A 142 -25.87 7.60 14.79
CA LEU A 142 -26.22 7.21 13.44
C LEU A 142 -27.69 6.81 13.39
N LEU A 143 -28.47 7.39 12.49
CA LEU A 143 -29.89 7.09 12.30
C LEU A 143 -30.11 6.41 10.96
N GLU A 144 -30.90 5.33 10.92
CA GLU A 144 -31.26 4.73 9.63
C GLU A 144 -32.08 5.70 8.78
N ALA A 145 -31.78 5.76 7.49
CA ALA A 145 -32.49 6.63 6.56
C ALA A 145 -33.16 5.84 5.42
N LYS A 146 -34.09 6.50 4.74
CA LYS A 146 -34.56 6.19 3.39
C LYS A 146 -33.83 7.14 2.43
N SER A 147 -33.57 6.66 1.23
CA SER A 147 -32.96 7.45 0.16
C SER A 147 -33.97 7.67 -0.96
N LEU A 148 -34.32 8.92 -1.23
CA LEU A 148 -35.27 9.33 -2.26
C LEU A 148 -34.53 10.08 -3.37
N ARG A 149 -34.79 9.75 -4.63
CA ARG A 149 -34.22 10.47 -5.77
C ARG A 149 -34.86 11.87 -5.84
N ILE A 150 -34.10 12.89 -6.19
CA ILE A 150 -34.60 14.26 -6.33
C ILE A 150 -34.14 14.89 -7.64
N GLY A 151 -34.99 15.74 -8.19
CA GLY A 151 -34.71 16.59 -9.33
C GLY A 151 -34.66 15.87 -10.67
N GLU A 152 -34.19 16.62 -11.66
CA GLU A 152 -34.10 16.15 -13.04
C GLU A 152 -33.01 15.09 -13.21
N LYS A 153 -33.20 14.27 -14.23
CA LYS A 153 -32.19 13.29 -14.61
C LYS A 153 -30.97 14.01 -15.20
N ALA A 154 -29.77 13.61 -14.81
CA ALA A 154 -28.55 14.02 -15.46
C ALA A 154 -28.61 13.78 -16.99
N PRO A 155 -28.23 14.76 -17.81
CA PRO A 155 -27.93 14.52 -19.21
C PRO A 155 -26.72 13.59 -19.32
N SER A 156 -26.67 12.77 -20.38
CA SER A 156 -25.63 11.75 -20.57
C SER A 156 -24.21 12.32 -20.35
N LYS A 157 -23.45 11.70 -19.45
CA LYS A 157 -22.09 12.04 -19.02
C LYS A 157 -21.93 13.42 -18.35
N LYS A 158 -22.96 13.92 -17.67
CA LYS A 158 -22.91 15.16 -16.89
C LYS A 158 -23.44 14.95 -15.46
N VAL A 159 -23.18 15.91 -14.58
CA VAL A 159 -23.78 15.98 -13.25
C VAL A 159 -25.28 16.34 -13.33
N PRO A 160 -26.14 15.84 -12.41
CA PRO A 160 -27.53 16.28 -12.34
C PRO A 160 -27.64 17.82 -12.13
N PRO A 161 -28.53 18.50 -12.86
CA PRO A 161 -28.70 19.96 -12.76
C PRO A 161 -29.50 20.38 -11.51
N GLY A 162 -29.51 21.69 -11.22
CA GLY A 162 -30.44 22.31 -10.27
C GLY A 162 -29.97 22.42 -8.81
N PHE A 163 -28.79 21.89 -8.47
CA PHE A 163 -28.27 21.88 -7.10
C PHE A 163 -26.84 22.44 -6.96
N SER A 164 -26.41 23.33 -7.86
CA SER A 164 -25.09 23.96 -7.81
C SER A 164 -24.89 24.76 -6.52
N ASP A 165 -25.91 25.50 -6.11
CA ASP A 165 -25.85 26.44 -4.98
C ASP A 165 -26.17 25.78 -3.63
N TYR A 166 -26.40 24.46 -3.65
CA TYR A 166 -26.76 23.66 -2.48
C TYR A 166 -25.54 22.89 -1.99
N LYS A 167 -25.51 22.63 -0.69
CA LYS A 167 -24.49 21.84 0.01
C LYS A 167 -25.01 20.46 0.38
N ASN A 168 -24.10 19.50 0.55
CA ASN A 168 -24.43 18.24 1.18
C ASN A 168 -24.90 18.49 2.62
N GLY A 169 -25.99 17.85 3.01
CA GLY A 169 -26.63 18.07 4.31
C GLY A 169 -27.64 19.21 4.36
N ASP A 170 -27.83 19.97 3.27
CA ASP A 170 -28.89 20.99 3.23
C ASP A 170 -30.27 20.36 3.42
N VAL A 171 -31.11 21.06 4.19
CA VAL A 171 -32.48 20.64 4.45
C VAL A 171 -33.33 20.93 3.22
N ILE A 172 -33.93 19.88 2.67
CA ILE A 172 -34.89 19.95 1.58
C ILE A 172 -36.26 19.58 2.12
N TYR A 173 -37.19 20.52 2.05
CA TYR A 173 -38.61 20.30 2.29
C TYR A 173 -39.27 19.87 1.00
N TYR A 174 -40.13 18.85 1.04
CA TYR A 174 -40.70 18.29 -0.18
C TYR A 174 -42.09 17.71 0.03
N GLN A 175 -42.83 17.59 -1.06
CA GLN A 175 -44.09 16.86 -1.12
C GLN A 175 -43.82 15.38 -1.44
N GLU A 176 -44.44 14.46 -0.69
CA GLU A 176 -44.21 13.02 -0.88
C GLU A 176 -44.48 12.63 -2.34
N PRO A 177 -43.49 12.09 -3.07
CA PRO A 177 -43.65 11.79 -4.48
C PRO A 177 -44.61 10.62 -4.67
N PRO A 178 -45.36 10.58 -5.79
CA PRO A 178 -46.18 9.42 -6.12
C PRO A 178 -45.32 8.17 -6.27
N LYS A 179 -45.93 6.99 -6.13
CA LYS A 179 -45.27 5.72 -6.40
C LYS A 179 -45.51 5.31 -7.85
N ASN A 180 -44.49 4.72 -8.47
CA ASN A 180 -44.63 4.10 -9.79
C ASN A 180 -45.31 2.72 -9.69
N ASP A 181 -45.52 2.07 -10.84
CA ASP A 181 -46.18 0.75 -10.95
C ASP A 181 -45.48 -0.36 -10.14
N LYS A 182 -44.17 -0.19 -9.87
CA LYS A 182 -43.38 -1.11 -9.02
C LYS A 182 -43.44 -0.73 -7.53
N HIS A 183 -44.37 0.14 -7.15
CA HIS A 183 -44.56 0.67 -5.81
C HIS A 183 -43.32 1.42 -5.26
N GLN A 184 -42.44 1.89 -6.14
CA GLN A 184 -41.25 2.66 -5.77
C GLN A 184 -41.54 4.16 -5.88
N PRO A 185 -41.05 4.99 -4.94
CA PRO A 185 -41.18 6.45 -5.04
C PRO A 185 -40.58 6.99 -6.36
N CYS A 186 -41.38 7.79 -7.06
CA CYS A 186 -40.91 8.64 -8.14
C CYS A 186 -39.89 9.66 -7.61
N PRO A 187 -39.07 10.27 -8.49
CA PRO A 187 -38.21 11.38 -8.09
C PRO A 187 -39.03 12.52 -7.47
N ILE A 188 -38.46 13.18 -6.47
CA ILE A 188 -39.01 14.40 -5.89
C ILE A 188 -38.84 15.53 -6.91
N GLU A 189 -39.95 16.11 -7.35
CA GLU A 189 -39.98 17.25 -8.28
C GLU A 189 -40.47 18.54 -7.61
N ASP A 190 -41.31 18.42 -6.58
CA ASP A 190 -41.85 19.54 -5.79
C ASP A 190 -41.15 19.66 -4.43
N TYR A 191 -40.26 20.66 -4.31
CA TYR A 191 -39.39 20.85 -3.16
C TYR A 191 -38.99 22.31 -2.95
N SER A 192 -38.53 22.63 -1.74
CA SER A 192 -37.99 23.94 -1.38
C SER A 192 -36.97 23.85 -0.24
N THR A 193 -36.10 24.85 -0.13
CA THR A 193 -35.24 25.07 1.06
C THR A 193 -36.01 25.69 2.22
N LYS A 194 -37.21 26.22 1.97
CA LYS A 194 -38.11 26.79 2.97
C LYS A 194 -39.28 25.85 3.24
N LYS A 195 -39.72 25.77 4.50
CA LYS A 195 -40.78 24.83 4.91
C LYS A 195 -42.09 25.01 4.14
N ASN A 196 -42.50 26.24 3.82
CA ASN A 196 -43.58 26.63 2.88
C ASN A 196 -44.77 25.64 2.73
N GLY A 197 -45.32 25.09 3.84
CA GLY A 197 -46.45 24.15 3.81
C GLY A 197 -46.12 22.66 3.59
N TYR A 198 -44.87 22.33 3.26
CA TYR A 198 -44.41 20.95 3.12
C TYR A 198 -44.40 20.21 4.47
N ARG A 199 -44.87 18.96 4.44
CA ARG A 199 -44.94 18.08 5.62
C ARG A 199 -43.73 17.17 5.79
N LYS A 200 -42.90 17.02 4.75
CA LYS A 200 -41.71 16.18 4.76
C LYS A 200 -40.46 17.04 4.62
N LYS A 201 -39.38 16.57 5.22
CA LYS A 201 -38.04 17.12 5.07
C LYS A 201 -37.01 16.01 4.99
N GLY A 202 -35.88 16.28 4.37
CA GLY A 202 -34.71 15.41 4.36
C GLY A 202 -33.44 16.20 4.09
N TYR A 203 -32.34 15.47 3.94
CA TYR A 203 -31.00 16.05 3.84
C TYR A 203 -30.37 15.67 2.51
N LEU A 204 -29.91 16.68 1.75
CA LEU A 204 -29.40 16.51 0.39
C LEU A 204 -28.05 15.77 0.37
N LEU A 205 -27.95 14.75 -0.47
CA LEU A 205 -26.70 14.07 -0.81
C LEU A 205 -26.42 14.21 -2.31
N LYS A 206 -25.47 15.10 -2.64
CA LYS A 206 -25.04 15.38 -4.01
C LYS A 206 -24.16 14.26 -4.58
N TRP A 207 -23.45 13.48 -3.75
CA TRP A 207 -22.51 12.46 -4.28
C TRP A 207 -22.84 10.98 -3.99
N GLY A 208 -22.20 10.06 -4.73
CA GLY A 208 -22.34 8.60 -4.63
C GLY A 208 -21.63 7.88 -5.79
N MET A 209 -20.63 7.04 -5.53
CA MET A 209 -19.82 6.34 -6.55
C MET A 209 -20.48 5.12 -7.19
N GLY A 210 -19.97 4.78 -8.39
CA GLY A 210 -20.01 3.44 -8.97
C GLY A 210 -20.77 3.32 -10.30
N VAL A 211 -21.55 4.33 -10.65
CA VAL A 211 -22.34 4.41 -11.88
C VAL A 211 -22.59 5.88 -12.20
N GLU A 212 -22.82 6.21 -13.47
CA GLU A 212 -23.25 7.54 -13.88
C GLU A 212 -24.48 7.95 -13.05
N LYS A 213 -24.32 8.97 -12.19
CA LYS A 213 -25.33 9.32 -11.20
C LYS A 213 -26.48 10.01 -11.92
N ALA A 214 -27.56 9.27 -12.12
CA ALA A 214 -28.71 9.77 -12.84
C ALA A 214 -29.42 10.92 -12.12
N ARG A 215 -29.38 10.98 -10.78
CA ARG A 215 -30.05 12.00 -9.94
C ARG A 215 -29.36 12.15 -8.59
N TYR A 216 -29.52 13.28 -7.92
CA TYR A 216 -29.18 13.42 -6.51
C TYR A 216 -30.19 12.73 -5.61
N HIS A 217 -29.89 12.66 -4.32
CA HIS A 217 -30.72 11.97 -3.34
C HIS A 217 -31.00 12.86 -2.13
N VAL A 218 -32.17 12.69 -1.53
CA VAL A 218 -32.55 13.26 -0.23
C VAL A 218 -32.70 12.11 0.76
N PHE A 219 -32.00 12.18 1.88
CA PHE A 219 -32.03 11.17 2.92
C PHE A 219 -32.99 11.59 4.03
N THR A 220 -33.91 10.71 4.39
CA THR A 220 -34.92 10.96 5.44
C THR A 220 -34.83 9.89 6.51
N ALA A 221 -34.83 10.28 7.79
CA ALA A 221 -34.85 9.31 8.88
C ALA A 221 -36.06 8.36 8.74
N LYS A 222 -35.86 7.06 9.02
CA LYS A 222 -37.00 6.14 9.20
C LYS A 222 -37.79 6.59 10.43
N ALA A 223 -39.10 6.66 10.30
CA ALA A 223 -39.96 7.31 11.28
C ALA A 223 -40.14 6.45 12.54
N ASN A 224 -39.55 6.89 13.64
CA ASN A 224 -40.08 6.80 15.01
C ASN A 224 -39.51 7.99 15.80
N GLU A 225 -40.25 9.09 15.87
CA GLU A 225 -39.84 10.27 16.67
C GLU A 225 -39.94 10.00 18.19
N ALA A 226 -40.72 8.99 18.60
CA ALA A 226 -40.89 8.58 20.00
C ALA A 226 -39.85 7.56 20.50
N GLN A 227 -39.14 6.90 19.59
CA GLN A 227 -37.94 6.09 19.86
C GLN A 227 -36.99 6.38 18.72
N ARG A 228 -36.04 7.31 18.91
CA ARG A 228 -35.00 7.60 17.92
C ARG A 228 -34.46 6.25 17.43
N ASP A 229 -34.74 5.87 16.18
CA ASP A 229 -34.23 4.67 15.51
C ASP A 229 -32.73 4.85 15.25
N VAL A 230 -31.96 5.05 16.33
CA VAL A 230 -30.52 4.94 16.38
C VAL A 230 -30.20 3.56 15.84
N VAL A 231 -29.27 3.48 14.88
CA VAL A 231 -28.69 2.20 14.46
C VAL A 231 -28.17 1.54 15.73
N ARG A 232 -28.96 0.58 16.25
CA ARG A 232 -28.86 0.19 17.66
C ARG A 232 -27.41 -0.18 17.97
N LYS A 233 -26.88 0.41 19.05
CA LYS A 233 -25.56 0.14 19.66
C LYS A 233 -24.32 0.70 18.94
N ILE A 234 -24.43 1.37 17.78
CA ILE A 234 -23.25 2.05 17.19
C ILE A 234 -22.93 3.31 17.99
N HIS A 235 -21.74 3.35 18.60
CA HIS A 235 -21.20 4.54 19.24
C HIS A 235 -20.39 5.35 18.23
N LEU A 236 -20.75 6.62 18.04
CA LEU A 236 -20.13 7.49 17.05
C LEU A 236 -19.47 8.69 17.75
N SER A 237 -18.23 8.99 17.38
CA SER A 237 -17.49 10.17 17.83
C SER A 237 -17.03 10.98 16.63
N LYS A 238 -16.66 12.25 16.85
CA LYS A 238 -16.08 13.10 15.80
C LYS A 238 -14.85 12.43 15.18
N ASP A 239 -13.94 11.92 16.00
CA ASP A 239 -12.74 11.20 15.57
C ASP A 239 -13.07 9.98 14.67
N ILE A 240 -14.07 9.16 15.04
CA ILE A 240 -14.47 8.01 14.21
C ILE A 240 -15.00 8.47 12.85
N ILE A 241 -15.81 9.53 12.83
CA ILE A 241 -16.38 10.09 11.58
C ILE A 241 -15.26 10.59 10.67
N GLU A 242 -14.37 11.41 11.20
CA GLU A 242 -13.24 12.00 10.47
C GLU A 242 -12.31 10.90 9.94
N ARG A 243 -11.91 9.97 10.82
CA ARG A 243 -11.04 8.84 10.45
C ARG A 243 -11.64 8.00 9.33
N GLN A 244 -12.92 7.64 9.40
CA GLN A 244 -13.52 6.80 8.36
C GLN A 244 -13.75 7.57 7.06
N LEU A 245 -14.43 8.71 7.13
CA LEU A 245 -14.85 9.43 5.93
C LEU A 245 -13.70 10.13 5.21
N TYR A 246 -12.79 10.81 5.93
CA TYR A 246 -11.66 11.49 5.27
C TYR A 246 -10.74 10.51 4.58
N ARG A 247 -10.39 9.39 5.23
CA ARG A 247 -9.54 8.36 4.62
C ARG A 247 -10.19 7.71 3.40
N ILE A 248 -11.50 7.45 3.44
CA ILE A 248 -12.22 6.94 2.27
C ILE A 248 -12.18 7.95 1.12
N ILE A 249 -12.41 9.24 1.41
CA ILE A 249 -12.35 10.34 0.43
C ILE A 249 -10.94 10.44 -0.17
N ASP A 250 -9.90 10.48 0.66
CA ASP A 250 -8.50 10.57 0.25
C ASP A 250 -8.09 9.36 -0.59
N SER A 251 -8.59 8.16 -0.24
CA SER A 251 -8.41 6.94 -1.03
C SER A 251 -9.05 7.02 -2.41
N TYR A 252 -10.07 7.85 -2.62
CA TYR A 252 -10.65 8.10 -3.94
C TYR A 252 -9.93 9.21 -4.70
N LEU A 253 -9.58 10.30 -4.02
CA LEU A 253 -8.84 11.42 -4.61
C LEU A 253 -7.45 11.02 -5.12
N SER A 254 -6.82 10.02 -4.48
CA SER A 254 -5.53 9.46 -4.89
C SER A 254 -5.58 8.51 -6.10
N VAL A 255 -6.75 8.26 -6.70
CA VAL A 255 -6.85 7.39 -7.89
C VAL A 255 -6.33 8.14 -9.12
N PRO A 256 -5.28 7.67 -9.83
CA PRO A 256 -4.67 8.42 -10.94
C PRO A 256 -5.57 8.70 -12.15
N ALA A 257 -6.71 8.01 -12.23
CA ALA A 257 -7.72 8.09 -13.28
C ALA A 257 -9.06 8.69 -12.79
N ILE A 258 -9.03 9.45 -11.68
CA ILE A 258 -10.20 10.20 -11.21
C ILE A 258 -10.60 11.26 -12.25
N THR A 259 -11.90 11.45 -12.46
CA THR A 259 -12.44 12.51 -13.32
C THR A 259 -12.57 13.81 -12.53
N SER A 260 -12.50 14.96 -13.22
CA SER A 260 -12.68 16.28 -12.60
C SER A 260 -13.96 16.38 -11.76
N ASP A 261 -15.07 15.85 -12.28
CA ASP A 261 -16.37 15.91 -11.61
C ASP A 261 -16.38 15.07 -10.33
N ASN A 262 -15.75 13.89 -10.34
CA ASN A 262 -15.63 13.05 -9.15
C ASN A 262 -14.73 13.71 -8.11
N GLU A 263 -13.61 14.30 -8.55
CA GLU A 263 -12.67 15.01 -7.68
C GLU A 263 -13.36 16.20 -6.99
N ALA A 264 -14.06 17.03 -7.76
CA ALA A 264 -14.83 18.16 -7.25
C ALA A 264 -15.90 17.71 -6.25
N ALA A 265 -16.68 16.67 -6.57
CA ALA A 265 -17.72 16.17 -5.69
C ALA A 265 -17.18 15.63 -4.35
N TYR A 266 -16.01 14.98 -4.36
CA TYR A 266 -15.36 14.51 -3.13
C TYR A 266 -14.80 15.64 -2.28
N LYS A 267 -14.18 16.65 -2.91
CA LYS A 267 -13.71 17.86 -2.23
C LYS A 267 -14.88 18.62 -1.62
N GLU A 268 -15.98 18.77 -2.35
CA GLU A 268 -17.20 19.43 -1.87
C GLU A 268 -17.80 18.68 -0.67
N TYR A 269 -18.01 17.36 -0.78
CA TYR A 269 -18.54 16.56 0.33
C TYR A 269 -17.67 16.65 1.58
N ARG A 270 -16.34 16.66 1.43
CA ARG A 270 -15.39 16.83 2.54
C ARG A 270 -15.56 18.19 3.22
N GLN A 271 -15.61 19.26 2.44
CA GLN A 271 -15.81 20.62 2.95
C GLN A 271 -17.16 20.78 3.68
N ASP A 272 -18.23 20.21 3.13
CA ASP A 272 -19.55 20.25 3.74
C ASP A 272 -19.59 19.44 5.04
N LEU A 273 -18.90 18.30 5.09
CA LEU A 273 -18.76 17.49 6.30
C LEU A 273 -17.95 18.22 7.37
N GLU A 274 -16.83 18.87 7.01
CA GLU A 274 -16.03 19.69 7.93
C GLU A 274 -16.86 20.85 8.51
N GLN A 275 -17.62 21.55 7.67
CA GLN A 275 -18.56 22.58 8.11
C GLN A 275 -19.65 22.02 9.02
N PHE A 276 -20.18 20.84 8.71
CA PHE A 276 -21.11 20.16 9.60
C PHE A 276 -20.45 19.90 10.95
N LEU A 277 -19.33 19.19 11.02
CA LEU A 277 -18.63 18.82 12.26
C LEU A 277 -18.12 20.00 13.09
N GLY A 278 -17.93 21.17 12.48
CA GLY A 278 -17.54 22.42 13.16
C GLY A 278 -18.68 23.18 13.84
N LYS A 279 -19.95 22.87 13.52
CA LYS A 279 -21.12 23.52 14.13
C LYS A 279 -21.46 22.94 15.51
N LYS A 280 -22.04 23.77 16.39
CA LYS A 280 -22.54 23.35 17.72
C LYS A 280 -24.03 23.03 17.74
N GLU A 281 -24.79 23.58 16.81
CA GLU A 281 -26.24 23.41 16.72
C GLU A 281 -26.62 21.97 16.40
N GLU A 282 -27.84 21.56 16.76
CA GLU A 282 -28.39 20.28 16.35
C GLU A 282 -28.41 20.19 14.81
N GLY A 283 -28.01 19.03 14.26
CA GLY A 283 -27.94 18.89 12.82
C GLY A 283 -27.86 17.44 12.35
N TYR A 284 -28.06 17.27 11.04
CA TYR A 284 -28.00 15.95 10.40
C TYR A 284 -27.15 16.04 9.14
N PHE A 285 -26.41 14.98 8.85
CA PHE A 285 -25.57 14.89 7.66
C PHE A 285 -25.75 13.52 6.98
N PRO A 286 -26.03 13.46 5.67
CA PRO A 286 -26.30 12.21 4.98
C PRO A 286 -25.01 11.42 4.75
N VAL A 287 -25.07 10.13 5.09
CA VAL A 287 -23.97 9.18 4.93
C VAL A 287 -24.53 7.82 4.54
N ASN A 288 -23.72 6.95 3.94
CA ASN A 288 -24.06 5.54 3.80
C ASN A 288 -23.26 4.74 4.83
N TYR A 289 -23.85 3.69 5.38
CA TYR A 289 -23.21 2.84 6.37
C TYR A 289 -23.35 1.35 6.04
N SER A 290 -22.46 0.55 6.61
CA SER A 290 -22.50 -0.90 6.51
C SER A 290 -22.06 -1.49 7.84
N GLN A 291 -22.90 -2.36 8.41
CA GLN A 291 -22.60 -3.06 9.66
C GLN A 291 -22.59 -4.56 9.36
N PRO A 292 -21.43 -5.24 9.45
CA PRO A 292 -21.33 -6.67 9.14
C PRO A 292 -22.14 -7.57 10.07
N SER A 293 -22.26 -7.20 11.35
CA SER A 293 -23.00 -7.95 12.37
C SER A 293 -23.67 -7.03 13.39
N GLU A 294 -24.96 -7.26 13.68
CA GLU A 294 -25.69 -6.54 14.73
C GLU A 294 -25.18 -6.87 16.14
N ASN A 295 -24.54 -8.02 16.32
CA ASN A 295 -23.95 -8.46 17.58
C ASN A 295 -22.57 -7.83 17.85
N SER A 296 -21.99 -7.16 16.86
CA SER A 296 -20.68 -6.49 16.99
C SER A 296 -20.78 -5.05 16.48
N PRO A 297 -21.49 -4.17 17.20
CA PRO A 297 -21.78 -2.81 16.76
C PRO A 297 -20.56 -1.89 16.70
N GLN A 298 -19.43 -2.32 17.29
CA GLN A 298 -18.16 -1.64 17.14
C GLN A 298 -17.57 -1.77 15.72
N ILE A 299 -17.96 -2.81 14.96
CA ILE A 299 -17.50 -3.01 13.58
C ILE A 299 -18.55 -2.44 12.62
N PHE A 300 -18.26 -1.27 12.05
CA PHE A 300 -19.10 -0.62 11.06
C PHE A 300 -18.28 0.29 10.16
N TYR A 301 -18.84 0.59 8.99
CA TYR A 301 -18.18 1.33 7.93
C TYR A 301 -19.06 2.48 7.46
N LEU A 302 -18.49 3.67 7.31
CA LEU A 302 -19.14 4.87 6.78
C LEU A 302 -18.56 5.23 5.40
N SER A 303 -19.41 5.77 4.53
CA SER A 303 -18.99 6.23 3.21
C SER A 303 -19.95 7.27 2.63
N PRO A 304 -19.47 8.22 1.81
CA PRO A 304 -20.34 9.09 1.00
C PRO A 304 -21.14 8.33 -0.07
N ALA A 305 -20.83 7.06 -0.34
CA ALA A 305 -21.39 6.30 -1.47
C ALA A 305 -21.98 4.94 -1.08
N THR A 306 -23.00 4.49 -1.80
CA THR A 306 -23.62 3.17 -1.65
C THR A 306 -22.70 2.03 -2.11
N LEU A 307 -22.04 2.18 -3.27
CA LEU A 307 -21.07 1.22 -3.81
C LEU A 307 -19.67 1.75 -3.57
N THR A 308 -18.99 1.19 -2.58
CA THR A 308 -17.82 1.85 -2.01
C THR A 308 -16.73 0.89 -1.52
N LYS A 309 -15.81 1.42 -0.72
CA LYS A 309 -14.74 0.72 -0.04
C LYS A 309 -15.10 0.56 1.45
N GLU A 310 -14.67 -0.53 2.05
CA GLU A 310 -14.68 -0.71 3.50
C GLU A 310 -13.32 -0.27 4.04
N ILE A 311 -13.35 0.66 4.99
CA ILE A 311 -12.20 1.02 5.82
C ILE A 311 -12.26 0.14 7.07
N SER A 312 -11.18 -0.56 7.37
CA SER A 312 -11.13 -1.44 8.53
C SER A 312 -11.37 -0.66 9.82
N THR A 313 -12.04 -1.30 10.80
CA THR A 313 -12.10 -0.78 12.16
C THR A 313 -10.80 -1.05 12.92
N ASN A 314 -10.08 -2.11 12.56
CA ASN A 314 -8.79 -2.46 13.13
C ASN A 314 -7.64 -1.72 12.42
N SER A 315 -6.80 -1.03 13.20
CA SER A 315 -5.56 -0.47 12.66
C SER A 315 -4.49 -1.55 12.52
N ILE A 316 -3.48 -1.29 11.68
CA ILE A 316 -2.29 -2.14 11.58
C ILE A 316 -1.58 -2.24 12.94
N GLY A 317 -1.51 -1.17 13.72
CA GLY A 317 -0.95 -1.18 15.08
C GLY A 317 -1.69 -2.13 16.02
N LYS A 318 -3.04 -2.11 16.00
CA LYS A 318 -3.86 -3.05 16.79
C LYS A 318 -3.51 -4.50 16.46
N LEU A 319 -3.40 -4.82 15.18
CA LEU A 319 -3.15 -6.19 14.71
C LEU A 319 -1.69 -6.64 14.86
N ALA A 320 -0.75 -5.69 14.96
CA ALA A 320 0.64 -5.99 15.29
C ALA A 320 0.82 -6.39 16.76
N GLY A 321 -0.10 -6.00 17.65
CA GLY A 321 -0.05 -6.33 19.07
C GLY A 321 1.26 -5.83 19.70
N ASP A 322 1.98 -6.73 20.37
CA ASP A 322 3.24 -6.40 21.06
C ASP A 322 4.36 -5.97 20.11
N PHE A 323 4.26 -6.30 18.82
CA PHE A 323 5.24 -5.94 17.78
C PHE A 323 5.10 -4.51 17.27
N LYS A 324 4.14 -3.72 17.77
CA LYS A 324 4.10 -2.27 17.55
C LYS A 324 5.39 -1.60 18.08
N PRO A 325 5.78 -0.41 17.55
CA PRO A 325 6.92 0.35 18.06
C PRO A 325 6.95 0.43 19.59
N CYS A 326 8.14 0.27 20.18
CA CYS A 326 8.31 0.29 21.63
C CYS A 326 7.99 1.69 22.20
N ARG A 327 7.39 1.72 23.40
CA ARG A 327 7.01 2.94 24.12
C ARG A 327 7.62 2.94 25.52
N ASP A 328 7.28 1.92 26.32
CA ASP A 328 7.81 1.74 27.68
C ASP A 328 8.87 0.63 27.73
N GLU A 329 8.49 -0.60 27.40
CA GLU A 329 9.43 -1.73 27.34
C GLU A 329 10.15 -1.79 25.99
N ILE A 330 11.48 -1.67 26.05
CA ILE A 330 12.36 -1.58 24.88
C ILE A 330 12.78 -3.00 24.45
N CYS A 331 12.78 -3.25 23.14
CA CYS A 331 13.30 -4.49 22.54
C CYS A 331 14.78 -4.35 22.13
N PRO A 332 15.49 -5.44 21.81
CA PRO A 332 16.91 -5.39 21.43
C PRO A 332 17.23 -4.38 20.31
N ALA A 333 16.37 -4.27 19.29
CA ALA A 333 16.61 -3.35 18.19
C ALA A 333 16.43 -1.88 18.58
N CYS A 334 15.41 -1.55 19.37
CA CYS A 334 15.21 -0.18 19.85
C CYS A 334 16.31 0.24 20.84
N ASP A 335 16.84 -0.73 21.61
CA ASP A 335 17.95 -0.51 22.52
C ASP A 335 19.24 -0.12 21.77
N LEU A 336 19.55 -0.83 20.67
CA LEU A 336 20.76 -0.63 19.87
C LEU A 336 20.66 0.54 18.88
N PHE A 337 19.56 0.60 18.12
CA PHE A 337 19.36 1.61 17.05
C PHE A 337 18.72 2.90 17.54
N GLY A 338 18.29 2.95 18.80
CA GLY A 338 17.54 4.03 19.38
C GLY A 338 16.04 3.99 19.04
N TYR A 339 15.27 4.73 19.85
CA TYR A 339 13.83 4.92 19.71
C TYR A 339 13.40 6.26 20.29
N VAL A 340 12.21 6.71 19.87
CA VAL A 340 11.50 7.85 20.45
C VAL A 340 10.20 7.29 21.02
N GLY A 341 9.92 7.53 22.30
CA GLY A 341 8.70 7.12 22.97
C GLY A 341 7.48 7.91 22.49
N GLU A 342 6.33 7.73 23.16
CA GLU A 342 5.11 8.47 22.80
C GLU A 342 5.25 9.99 22.94
N ASN A 343 6.09 10.42 23.88
CA ASN A 343 6.38 11.81 24.19
C ASN A 343 7.90 12.04 24.21
N ASN A 344 8.31 13.31 24.29
CA ASN A 344 9.73 13.68 24.33
C ASN A 344 10.41 13.38 25.69
N GLU A 345 9.75 12.71 26.62
CA GLU A 345 10.28 12.39 27.95
C GLU A 345 11.06 11.09 27.95
N VAL A 346 10.71 10.16 27.06
CA VAL A 346 11.32 8.83 26.99
C VAL A 346 11.88 8.62 25.58
N ALA A 347 13.19 8.75 25.42
CA ALA A 347 13.88 8.47 24.17
C ALA A 347 15.29 7.94 24.45
N LYS A 348 15.79 7.08 23.55
CA LYS A 348 17.18 6.59 23.59
C LYS A 348 17.87 6.85 22.26
N GLY A 349 19.04 7.48 22.33
CA GLY A 349 19.91 7.66 21.17
C GLY A 349 20.41 6.33 20.59
N SER A 350 20.74 6.33 19.31
CA SER A 350 21.38 5.18 18.66
C SER A 350 22.79 4.98 19.24
N GLN A 351 23.13 3.75 19.58
CA GLN A 351 24.48 3.37 20.02
C GLN A 351 25.41 3.00 18.86
N ILE A 352 24.87 3.06 17.64
CA ILE A 352 25.62 2.79 16.41
C ILE A 352 25.46 3.91 15.39
N ARG A 353 26.48 4.07 14.55
CA ARG A 353 26.51 5.02 13.44
C ARG A 353 27.18 4.40 12.23
N PHE A 354 26.49 4.44 11.10
CA PHE A 354 27.03 4.05 9.81
C PHE A 354 27.67 5.25 9.12
N SER A 355 28.87 5.09 8.58
CA SER A 355 29.41 6.03 7.59
C SER A 355 28.76 5.81 6.24
N ASP A 356 28.88 6.79 5.36
CA ASP A 356 28.63 6.58 3.94
C ASP A 356 29.66 5.59 3.39
N LEU A 357 29.28 4.87 2.33
CA LEU A 357 30.12 3.88 1.68
C LEU A 357 30.58 4.39 0.33
N TYR A 358 31.85 4.17 0.04
CA TYR A 358 32.54 4.65 -1.15
C TYR A 358 32.99 3.47 -2.00
N VAL A 359 33.00 3.65 -3.32
CA VAL A 359 33.53 2.65 -4.25
C VAL A 359 34.96 2.28 -3.89
N GLN A 360 35.29 1.00 -3.97
CA GLN A 360 36.65 0.53 -3.77
C GLN A 360 37.45 0.69 -5.07
N GLY A 361 38.54 1.45 -5.01
CA GLY A 361 39.42 1.76 -6.15
C GLY A 361 38.98 3.00 -6.95
N GLU A 362 39.89 3.49 -7.79
CA GLU A 362 39.65 4.67 -8.63
C GLU A 362 39.36 4.24 -10.08
N GLU A 363 38.13 4.45 -10.52
CA GLU A 363 37.74 4.34 -11.93
C GLU A 363 37.03 5.61 -12.40
N LYS A 364 36.89 5.75 -13.72
CA LYS A 364 36.01 6.78 -14.29
C LYS A 364 34.57 6.50 -13.86
N ALA A 365 33.86 7.55 -13.45
CA ALA A 365 32.48 7.46 -12.96
C ALA A 365 31.56 6.61 -13.85
N GLU A 366 31.65 6.77 -15.18
CA GLU A 366 30.89 6.03 -16.17
C GLU A 366 30.99 4.51 -16.02
N ASN A 367 32.13 4.00 -15.56
CA ASN A 367 32.39 2.57 -15.45
C ASN A 367 31.61 1.91 -14.31
N TYR A 368 31.13 2.66 -13.31
CA TYR A 368 30.33 2.10 -12.22
C TYR A 368 28.87 1.84 -12.61
N TYR A 369 28.41 2.37 -13.74
CA TYR A 369 27.01 2.32 -14.14
C TYR A 369 26.70 1.21 -15.13
N ALA A 370 25.49 0.65 -15.05
CA ALA A 370 25.06 -0.40 -15.97
C ALA A 370 24.69 0.14 -17.36
N CYS A 371 24.24 1.40 -17.40
CA CYS A 371 23.86 2.12 -18.61
C CYS A 371 23.79 3.63 -18.31
N ASN A 372 23.64 4.45 -19.36
CA ASN A 372 23.40 5.89 -19.18
C ASN A 372 22.09 6.16 -18.42
N LYS A 373 21.01 5.48 -18.81
CA LYS A 373 19.69 5.58 -18.17
C LYS A 373 18.82 4.38 -18.54
N LEU A 374 17.79 4.14 -17.74
CA LEU A 374 16.84 3.05 -17.90
C LEU A 374 15.46 3.45 -17.36
N THR A 375 14.43 3.43 -18.21
CA THR A 375 13.03 3.51 -17.78
C THR A 375 12.60 2.17 -17.21
N ILE A 376 12.14 2.16 -15.95
CA ILE A 376 11.71 0.93 -15.26
C ILE A 376 10.19 0.74 -15.32
N GLU A 377 9.71 -0.48 -15.07
CA GLU A 377 8.28 -0.75 -14.91
C GLU A 377 7.70 0.01 -13.70
N ALA A 378 6.41 0.34 -13.76
CA ALA A 378 5.74 1.04 -12.67
C ALA A 378 5.82 0.22 -11.37
N LEU A 379 6.34 0.83 -10.31
CA LEU A 379 6.44 0.20 -9.01
C LEU A 379 5.12 0.40 -8.25
N GLY A 380 4.45 -0.69 -7.90
CA GLY A 380 3.24 -0.63 -7.09
C GLY A 380 3.55 -0.28 -5.63
N GLU A 381 2.83 0.68 -5.08
CA GLU A 381 2.77 0.91 -3.63
C GLU A 381 2.17 -0.30 -2.90
N PRO A 382 2.47 -0.48 -1.60
CA PRO A 382 1.75 -1.43 -0.76
C PRO A 382 0.23 -1.20 -0.83
N LYS A 383 -0.51 -2.21 -1.30
CA LYS A 383 -1.98 -2.17 -1.32
C LYS A 383 -2.52 -3.07 -0.22
N LEU A 384 -2.69 -2.51 0.98
CA LEU A 384 -3.21 -3.24 2.15
C LEU A 384 -4.62 -3.82 1.93
N GLY A 385 -5.37 -3.33 0.94
CA GLY A 385 -6.62 -3.94 0.50
C GLY A 385 -6.49 -5.33 -0.15
N ASN A 386 -5.27 -5.76 -0.55
CA ASN A 386 -4.99 -7.11 -1.07
C ASN A 386 -4.78 -8.09 0.09
N ILE A 387 -5.85 -8.32 0.85
CA ILE A 387 -5.87 -9.13 2.08
C ILE A 387 -5.35 -10.56 1.89
N ASP A 388 -5.44 -11.09 0.67
CA ASP A 388 -4.92 -12.39 0.25
C ASP A 388 -3.37 -12.48 0.34
N PHE A 389 -2.68 -11.34 0.38
CA PHE A 389 -1.22 -11.25 0.45
C PHE A 389 -0.71 -10.70 1.79
N TYR A 390 -1.51 -9.92 2.53
CA TYR A 390 -1.07 -9.28 3.78
C TYR A 390 -1.55 -10.01 5.04
N LEU A 391 -2.62 -10.81 4.94
CA LEU A 391 -3.17 -11.58 6.06
C LEU A 391 -2.95 -13.08 5.89
N LYS A 392 -2.82 -13.79 7.01
CA LYS A 392 -2.85 -15.25 7.05
C LYS A 392 -4.29 -15.71 6.85
N ARG A 393 -4.51 -16.70 5.98
CA ARG A 393 -5.83 -17.30 5.76
C ARG A 393 -6.27 -18.04 7.02
N PRO A 394 -7.40 -17.68 7.66
CA PRO A 394 -7.96 -18.48 8.74
C PRO A 394 -8.39 -19.86 8.24
N ALA A 395 -8.19 -20.89 9.06
CA ALA A 395 -8.57 -22.27 8.72
C ALA A 395 -10.07 -22.35 8.37
N GLY A 396 -10.40 -22.97 7.23
CA GLY A 396 -11.78 -23.15 6.76
C GLY A 396 -12.45 -21.89 6.20
N ALA A 397 -11.79 -20.72 6.17
CA ALA A 397 -12.37 -19.51 5.60
C ALA A 397 -12.28 -19.51 4.06
N SER A 398 -13.33 -19.03 3.38
CA SER A 398 -13.29 -18.71 1.94
C SER A 398 -12.84 -17.28 1.68
N PHE A 399 -13.07 -16.38 2.63
CA PHE A 399 -12.71 -14.98 2.55
C PHE A 399 -12.42 -14.45 3.96
N TRP A 400 -11.51 -13.50 4.09
CA TRP A 400 -11.13 -12.92 5.38
C TRP A 400 -10.67 -11.48 5.16
N THR A 401 -10.77 -10.68 6.20
CA THR A 401 -10.45 -9.26 6.21
C THR A 401 -9.74 -8.92 7.51
N TYR A 402 -9.50 -7.63 7.72
CA TYR A 402 -8.96 -7.15 8.98
C TYR A 402 -9.96 -7.21 10.14
N ASP A 403 -11.29 -7.24 9.87
CA ASP A 403 -12.33 -7.19 10.91
C ASP A 403 -13.23 -8.44 10.99
N TYR A 404 -13.30 -9.25 9.93
CA TYR A 404 -14.21 -10.40 9.82
C TYR A 404 -13.72 -11.45 8.83
N LEU A 405 -14.25 -12.67 8.94
CA LEU A 405 -14.09 -13.75 7.97
C LEU A 405 -15.41 -14.34 7.51
N ILE A 406 -15.37 -15.06 6.40
CA ILE A 406 -16.49 -15.80 5.81
C ILE A 406 -16.14 -17.29 5.74
N ARG A 407 -17.00 -18.15 6.28
CA ARG A 407 -16.93 -19.60 6.15
C ARG A 407 -17.96 -20.10 5.14
N PRO A 408 -17.59 -21.00 4.20
CA PRO A 408 -18.57 -21.65 3.34
C PRO A 408 -19.62 -22.39 4.15
N THR A 409 -20.88 -22.24 3.74
CA THR A 409 -22.01 -22.97 4.29
C THR A 409 -23.05 -23.22 3.18
N ILE A 410 -24.03 -24.07 3.44
CA ILE A 410 -25.15 -24.32 2.54
C ILE A 410 -26.42 -23.82 3.24
N LYS A 411 -27.12 -22.88 2.61
CA LYS A 411 -28.44 -22.41 3.05
C LYS A 411 -29.40 -22.53 1.88
N ASP A 412 -30.58 -23.13 2.12
CA ASP A 412 -31.62 -23.34 1.12
C ASP A 412 -31.11 -24.02 -0.17
N GLY A 413 -30.24 -25.02 -0.01
CA GLY A 413 -29.62 -25.74 -1.13
C GLY A 413 -28.59 -24.95 -1.95
N LYS A 414 -28.25 -23.71 -1.55
CA LYS A 414 -27.28 -22.86 -2.25
C LYS A 414 -26.01 -22.66 -1.41
N LYS A 415 -24.85 -22.76 -2.05
CA LYS A 415 -23.56 -22.42 -1.45
C LYS A 415 -23.52 -20.92 -1.17
N THR A 416 -23.31 -20.58 0.10
CA THR A 416 -23.20 -19.21 0.60
C THR A 416 -22.11 -19.16 1.68
N GLY A 417 -21.94 -18.00 2.30
CA GLY A 417 -21.00 -17.78 3.39
C GLY A 417 -21.68 -17.36 4.67
N GLU A 418 -21.15 -17.82 5.80
CA GLU A 418 -21.47 -17.34 7.13
C GLU A 418 -20.37 -16.39 7.62
N LEU A 419 -20.79 -15.23 8.12
CA LEU A 419 -19.89 -14.19 8.59
C LEU A 419 -19.57 -14.37 10.08
N GLU A 420 -18.28 -14.34 10.40
CA GLU A 420 -17.75 -14.38 11.77
C GLU A 420 -16.89 -13.12 11.98
N ILE A 421 -17.19 -12.33 13.01
CA ILE A 421 -16.37 -11.18 13.40
C ILE A 421 -15.11 -11.70 14.06
N ARG A 422 -13.96 -11.34 13.50
CA ARG A 422 -12.66 -11.81 13.95
C ARG A 422 -11.55 -10.95 13.37
N ASP A 423 -10.63 -10.55 14.24
CA ASP A 423 -9.46 -9.78 13.87
C ASP A 423 -8.58 -10.58 12.89
N GLY A 424 -8.11 -9.90 11.83
CA GLY A 424 -7.18 -10.49 10.87
C GLY A 424 -5.80 -10.72 11.49
N VAL A 425 -5.08 -11.73 11.01
CA VAL A 425 -3.71 -12.03 11.46
C VAL A 425 -2.72 -11.57 10.40
N LEU A 426 -1.87 -10.59 10.74
CA LEU A 426 -0.81 -10.11 9.87
C LEU A 426 0.18 -11.24 9.53
N ARG A 427 0.71 -11.21 8.30
CA ARG A 427 1.70 -12.21 7.88
C ARG A 427 3.08 -12.04 8.51
N GLY A 428 3.48 -10.81 8.83
CA GLY A 428 4.75 -10.51 9.50
C GLY A 428 5.54 -9.40 8.78
N ARG A 429 6.86 -9.53 8.75
CA ARG A 429 7.79 -8.53 8.17
C ARG A 429 8.04 -8.80 6.71
N LYS A 430 7.85 -7.79 5.86
CA LYS A 430 8.01 -7.90 4.40
C LYS A 430 9.49 -7.96 3.99
N PHE A 431 9.88 -9.01 3.28
CA PHE A 431 11.21 -9.20 2.68
C PHE A 431 11.10 -9.49 1.19
N TYR A 432 12.11 -9.10 0.41
CA TYR A 432 12.14 -9.30 -1.05
C TYR A 432 13.09 -10.43 -1.42
N TRP A 433 12.67 -11.28 -2.36
CA TRP A 433 13.52 -12.34 -2.89
C TRP A 433 14.70 -11.77 -3.71
N HIS A 434 15.81 -12.51 -3.73
CA HIS A 434 16.95 -12.18 -4.57
C HIS A 434 16.71 -12.68 -6.00
N HIS A 435 16.90 -11.77 -6.96
CA HIS A 435 16.89 -12.12 -8.37
C HIS A 435 18.31 -12.52 -8.78
N ARG A 436 18.42 -13.57 -9.59
CA ARG A 436 19.69 -13.97 -10.20
C ARG A 436 19.98 -13.25 -11.51
N LYS A 437 18.92 -12.86 -12.23
CA LYS A 437 18.98 -12.04 -13.45
C LYS A 437 18.02 -10.86 -13.33
N VAL A 438 18.51 -9.67 -13.69
CA VAL A 438 17.71 -8.44 -13.80
C VAL A 438 17.72 -8.02 -15.26
N ASN A 439 16.53 -7.87 -15.84
CA ASN A 439 16.40 -7.47 -17.24
C ASN A 439 16.46 -5.94 -17.36
N THR A 440 17.64 -5.42 -17.69
CA THR A 440 17.89 -3.98 -17.91
C THR A 440 17.80 -3.57 -19.39
N SER A 441 17.59 -4.52 -20.32
CA SER A 441 17.54 -4.25 -21.77
C SER A 441 16.12 -4.12 -22.31
N ARG A 442 15.11 -4.37 -21.47
CA ARG A 442 13.71 -4.28 -21.85
C ARG A 442 13.28 -2.84 -22.10
N SER A 443 12.76 -2.56 -23.30
CA SER A 443 12.12 -1.27 -23.58
C SER A 443 10.81 -1.15 -22.80
N VAL A 444 10.71 -0.11 -21.97
CA VAL A 444 9.53 0.24 -21.19
C VAL A 444 9.09 1.63 -21.62
N VAL A 445 7.81 1.77 -21.95
CA VAL A 445 7.23 3.07 -22.34
C VAL A 445 7.23 4.03 -21.14
N THR A 446 7.67 5.26 -21.36
CA THR A 446 7.64 6.34 -20.38
C THR A 446 6.19 6.74 -20.08
N THR A 447 5.84 6.83 -18.79
CA THR A 447 4.51 7.21 -18.31
C THR A 447 4.62 8.02 -17.02
N LYS A 448 3.55 8.69 -16.59
CA LYS A 448 3.49 9.34 -15.26
C LYS A 448 3.56 8.37 -14.06
N LEU A 449 3.42 7.06 -14.27
CA LEU A 449 3.37 6.05 -13.21
C LEU A 449 4.68 5.30 -13.00
N ASN A 450 5.66 5.49 -13.89
CA ASN A 450 6.99 4.92 -13.78
C ASN A 450 8.05 6.03 -13.74
N LYS A 451 9.32 5.63 -13.71
CA LYS A 451 10.45 6.53 -13.57
C LYS A 451 11.62 6.08 -14.43
N THR A 452 12.49 7.01 -14.78
CA THR A 452 13.77 6.76 -15.45
C THR A 452 14.90 6.88 -14.43
N ILE A 453 15.83 5.93 -14.43
CA ILE A 453 16.90 5.86 -13.42
C ILE A 453 18.26 5.61 -14.07
N ARG A 454 19.34 5.99 -13.40
CA ARG A 454 20.69 5.51 -13.70
C ARG A 454 21.16 4.54 -12.61
N PRO A 455 21.21 3.22 -12.86
CA PRO A 455 21.62 2.25 -11.85
C PRO A 455 23.12 1.93 -11.91
N VAL A 456 23.72 1.76 -10.73
CA VAL A 456 25.06 1.17 -10.57
C VAL A 456 25.02 -0.30 -10.99
N LYS A 457 26.05 -0.79 -11.68
CA LYS A 457 26.12 -2.16 -12.20
C LYS A 457 26.35 -3.19 -11.08
N LYS A 458 26.16 -4.47 -11.42
CA LYS A 458 26.55 -5.58 -10.55
C LYS A 458 28.07 -5.66 -10.39
N ASP A 459 28.52 -6.34 -9.35
CA ASP A 459 29.92 -6.62 -9.04
C ASP A 459 30.76 -5.37 -8.70
N ILE A 460 30.11 -4.30 -8.21
CA ILE A 460 30.78 -3.13 -7.64
C ILE A 460 30.91 -3.31 -6.14
N VAL A 461 32.10 -3.02 -5.61
CA VAL A 461 32.40 -3.08 -4.18
C VAL A 461 32.40 -1.67 -3.59
N PHE A 462 31.70 -1.49 -2.48
CA PHE A 462 31.73 -0.28 -1.67
C PHE A 462 32.23 -0.61 -0.26
N THR A 463 33.03 0.28 0.34
CA THR A 463 33.55 0.12 1.70
C THR A 463 33.04 1.23 2.61
N GLY A 464 32.79 0.88 3.88
CA GLY A 464 32.37 1.83 4.90
C GLY A 464 32.61 1.31 6.31
N LYS A 465 32.15 2.07 7.29
CA LYS A 465 32.40 1.81 8.71
C LYS A 465 31.11 1.86 9.51
N LEU A 466 30.95 0.92 10.43
CA LEU A 466 29.98 1.00 11.52
C LEU A 466 30.72 1.30 12.81
N TYR A 467 30.44 2.45 13.40
CA TYR A 467 30.90 2.81 14.73
C TYR A 467 29.87 2.35 15.75
N PHE A 468 30.33 1.81 16.88
CA PHE A 468 29.48 1.40 18.00
C PHE A 468 30.02 1.93 19.32
N GLU A 469 29.13 2.30 20.22
CA GLU A 469 29.45 2.89 21.51
C GLU A 469 28.61 2.27 22.62
N SER A 470 29.31 1.74 23.62
CA SER A 470 28.72 1.16 24.82
C SER A 470 27.68 0.05 24.56
N ILE A 471 27.98 -0.88 23.66
CA ILE A 471 27.12 -2.04 23.36
C ILE A 471 27.68 -3.29 24.02
N SER A 472 26.82 -4.28 24.29
CA SER A 472 27.28 -5.60 24.77
C SER A 472 28.03 -6.37 23.69
N LYS A 473 28.85 -7.33 24.10
CA LYS A 473 29.53 -8.32 23.26
C LYS A 473 28.53 -9.08 22.42
N ARG A 474 27.38 -9.42 23.00
CA ARG A 474 26.26 -10.04 22.28
C ARG A 474 25.77 -9.17 21.13
N GLN A 475 25.50 -7.88 21.36
CA GLN A 475 25.08 -6.95 20.31
C GLN A 475 26.17 -6.77 19.25
N MET A 476 27.44 -6.72 19.67
CA MET A 476 28.59 -6.64 18.77
C MET A 476 28.68 -7.86 17.85
N ASP A 477 28.57 -9.08 18.40
CA ASP A 477 28.63 -10.33 17.62
C ASP A 477 27.46 -10.44 16.63
N GLN A 478 26.29 -9.95 17.02
CA GLN A 478 25.13 -9.85 16.14
C GLN A 478 25.36 -8.90 14.95
N LEU A 479 25.98 -7.74 15.20
CA LEU A 479 26.35 -6.80 14.14
C LEU A 479 27.43 -7.38 13.22
N ILE A 480 28.44 -8.04 13.78
CA ILE A 480 29.50 -8.70 13.02
C ILE A 480 28.90 -9.77 12.11
N TRP A 481 28.07 -10.69 12.65
CA TRP A 481 27.44 -11.73 11.84
C TRP A 481 26.59 -11.14 10.71
N LEU A 482 25.78 -10.12 11.01
CA LEU A 482 24.89 -9.51 10.02
C LEU A 482 25.65 -8.79 8.91
N LEU A 483 26.75 -8.10 9.23
CA LEU A 483 27.64 -7.47 8.25
C LEU A 483 28.59 -8.47 7.57
N ASN A 484 28.61 -9.73 8.00
CA ASN A 484 29.40 -10.80 7.42
C ASN A 484 28.55 -11.93 6.83
N SER A 485 27.23 -11.71 6.67
CA SER A 485 26.26 -12.72 6.22
C SER A 485 26.56 -13.27 4.82
N GLY A 486 27.35 -12.55 4.03
CA GLY A 486 27.82 -12.98 2.71
C GLY A 486 28.61 -14.30 2.75
N ASN A 487 29.31 -14.60 3.86
CA ASN A 487 30.03 -15.85 4.04
C ASN A 487 29.10 -17.08 4.05
N GLU A 488 27.83 -16.88 4.42
CA GLU A 488 26.79 -17.91 4.38
C GLU A 488 25.93 -17.82 3.11
N LYS A 489 26.38 -17.08 2.09
CA LYS A 489 25.64 -16.81 0.84
C LYS A 489 24.29 -16.11 1.05
N LEU A 490 24.14 -15.40 2.16
CA LEU A 490 22.97 -14.59 2.48
C LEU A 490 23.18 -13.15 2.03
N GLY A 491 22.22 -12.63 1.27
CA GLY A 491 22.19 -11.26 0.79
C GLY A 491 21.21 -10.38 1.58
N LEU A 492 21.40 -9.07 1.43
CA LEU A 492 20.47 -8.04 1.91
C LEU A 492 19.94 -7.24 0.72
N LYS A 493 18.82 -6.54 0.93
CA LYS A 493 18.14 -5.75 -0.12
C LYS A 493 18.24 -4.25 0.16
N LEU A 494 19.02 -3.55 -0.65
CA LEU A 494 19.36 -2.13 -0.53
C LEU A 494 18.73 -1.28 -1.66
N GLY A 495 18.37 -0.03 -1.38
CA GLY A 495 17.92 0.93 -2.39
C GLY A 495 16.52 0.66 -2.98
N GLY A 496 16.24 1.30 -4.12
CA GLY A 496 14.96 1.27 -4.83
C GLY A 496 14.79 0.09 -5.80
N ALA A 497 13.61 0.02 -6.42
CA ALA A 497 13.28 -0.98 -7.45
C ALA A 497 13.48 -2.46 -7.05
N LYS A 498 13.46 -2.77 -5.74
CA LYS A 498 13.56 -4.14 -5.19
C LYS A 498 12.61 -5.15 -5.85
N PRO A 499 11.32 -4.83 -6.13
CA PRO A 499 10.42 -5.77 -6.80
C PRO A 499 10.82 -6.16 -8.23
N LEU A 500 11.69 -5.36 -8.87
CA LEU A 500 12.23 -5.61 -10.21
C LEU A 500 13.62 -6.29 -10.14
N GLY A 501 14.07 -6.65 -8.94
CA GLY A 501 15.31 -7.38 -8.71
C GLY A 501 16.54 -6.56 -8.40
N PHE A 502 16.43 -5.23 -8.40
CA PHE A 502 17.51 -4.34 -8.03
C PHE A 502 17.91 -4.52 -6.56
N GLY A 503 19.15 -4.14 -6.25
CA GLY A 503 19.61 -3.92 -4.89
C GLY A 503 19.92 -5.17 -4.07
N SER A 504 20.18 -6.32 -4.69
CA SER A 504 20.79 -7.45 -3.97
C SER A 504 22.24 -7.11 -3.65
N ILE A 505 22.63 -7.16 -2.37
CA ILE A 505 24.01 -6.93 -1.92
C ILE A 505 24.49 -8.10 -1.06
N SER A 506 25.79 -8.33 -1.03
CA SER A 506 26.48 -9.23 -0.10
C SER A 506 27.39 -8.42 0.79
N CYS A 507 27.36 -8.63 2.10
CA CYS A 507 28.20 -7.91 3.06
C CYS A 507 29.35 -8.80 3.53
N GLN A 508 30.51 -8.19 3.76
CA GLN A 508 31.69 -8.86 4.32
C GLN A 508 32.39 -7.94 5.31
N VAL A 509 32.69 -8.45 6.50
CA VAL A 509 33.51 -7.72 7.49
C VAL A 509 34.97 -7.83 7.09
N GLN A 510 35.68 -6.70 7.14
CA GLN A 510 37.10 -6.59 6.81
C GLN A 510 37.95 -6.63 8.07
N CYS A 511 37.60 -5.81 9.08
CA CYS A 511 38.22 -5.83 10.39
C CYS A 511 37.26 -5.31 11.46
N VAL A 512 37.51 -5.69 12.70
CA VAL A 512 36.81 -5.17 13.87
C VAL A 512 37.86 -4.68 14.86
N GLN A 513 37.72 -3.44 15.29
CA GLN A 513 38.63 -2.81 16.24
C GLN A 513 37.84 -2.31 17.44
N GLU A 514 38.25 -2.78 18.62
CA GLU A 514 37.76 -2.28 19.89
C GLU A 514 38.64 -1.13 20.38
N ARG A 515 37.99 -0.07 20.83
CA ARG A 515 38.62 1.07 21.48
C ARG A 515 38.69 0.80 22.98
N VAL A 516 39.92 0.70 23.50
CA VAL A 516 40.17 0.58 24.94
C VAL A 516 40.86 1.84 25.45
N ILE A 517 40.27 2.43 26.49
CA ILE A 517 40.86 3.55 27.21
C ILE A 517 41.43 3.00 28.52
N ARG A 518 42.74 3.10 28.71
CA ARG A 518 43.41 2.62 29.93
C ARG A 518 44.14 3.77 30.61
N LEU A 519 44.13 3.79 31.94
CA LEU A 519 45.02 4.66 32.70
C LEU A 519 46.39 3.95 32.80
N LYS A 520 47.42 4.49 32.14
CA LYS A 520 48.81 4.01 32.26
C LYS A 520 49.66 5.15 32.83
N ASN A 521 50.27 4.93 34.00
CA ASN A 521 51.12 5.91 34.69
C ASN A 521 50.42 7.27 34.94
N GLY A 522 49.14 7.25 35.30
CA GLY A 522 48.36 8.48 35.51
C GLY A 522 47.89 9.18 34.24
N ASN A 523 48.29 8.71 33.05
CA ASN A 523 47.84 9.24 31.76
C ASN A 523 46.76 8.35 31.13
N LEU A 524 45.75 8.97 30.52
CA LEU A 524 44.79 8.29 29.66
C LEU A 524 45.49 7.86 28.37
N ASN A 525 45.60 6.55 28.17
CA ASN A 525 46.14 5.94 26.96
C ASN A 525 45.00 5.35 26.13
N TYR A 526 45.09 5.52 24.81
CA TYR A 526 44.11 5.11 23.82
C TYR A 526 44.71 3.95 23.02
N GLU A 527 44.08 2.78 23.07
CA GLU A 527 44.52 1.58 22.37
C GLU A 527 43.39 1.08 21.46
N LEU A 528 43.76 0.70 20.23
CA LEU A 528 42.89 -0.03 19.31
C LEU A 528 43.32 -1.49 19.33
N MET A 529 42.43 -2.37 19.75
CA MET A 529 42.65 -3.81 19.76
C MET A 529 41.83 -4.45 18.64
N GLU A 530 42.49 -5.16 17.74
CA GLU A 530 41.80 -5.93 16.72
C GLU A 530 41.16 -7.18 17.33
N LEU A 531 39.89 -7.43 17.01
CA LEU A 531 39.13 -8.56 17.53
C LEU A 531 39.00 -9.66 16.47
N PRO A 532 39.11 -10.94 16.84
CA PRO A 532 38.86 -12.03 15.93
C PRO A 532 37.38 -12.05 15.52
N VAL A 533 37.14 -12.12 14.22
CA VAL A 533 35.80 -12.20 13.62
C VAL A 533 35.39 -13.63 13.25
N ASP A 534 36.36 -14.55 13.25
CA ASP A 534 36.16 -15.94 12.86
C ASP A 534 35.34 -16.71 13.90
N GLY A 535 34.48 -17.61 13.43
CA GLY A 535 33.70 -18.50 14.28
C GLY A 535 32.37 -17.94 14.79
N ILE A 536 32.05 -16.67 14.53
CA ILE A 536 30.72 -16.11 14.84
C ILE A 536 29.69 -16.69 13.86
N THR A 537 28.84 -17.58 14.37
CA THR A 537 27.69 -18.17 13.68
C THR A 537 26.38 -17.53 14.14
N TYR A 538 25.30 -17.76 13.40
CA TYR A 538 23.95 -17.34 13.76
C TYR A 538 23.54 -17.78 15.18
N GLU A 539 23.84 -19.03 15.53
CA GLU A 539 23.59 -19.60 16.85
C GLU A 539 24.41 -18.90 17.93
N SER A 540 25.72 -18.72 17.71
CA SER A 540 26.61 -18.09 18.69
C SER A 540 26.27 -16.62 18.94
N ALA A 541 25.78 -15.91 17.92
CA ALA A 541 25.29 -14.54 18.03
C ALA A 541 23.94 -14.45 18.80
N GLY A 542 23.33 -15.58 19.15
CA GLY A 542 22.12 -15.62 19.97
C GLY A 542 20.90 -15.01 19.29
N PHE A 543 20.78 -15.19 17.97
CA PHE A 543 19.60 -14.80 17.18
C PHE A 543 18.44 -15.79 17.33
N SER A 544 17.24 -15.35 16.94
CA SER A 544 15.99 -16.09 17.07
C SER A 544 15.97 -17.37 16.23
N SER A 545 15.89 -18.51 16.92
CA SER A 545 15.72 -19.82 16.27
C SER A 545 14.39 -19.94 15.51
N THR A 546 13.36 -19.17 15.89
CA THR A 546 12.01 -19.22 15.30
C THR A 546 12.00 -18.71 13.86
N VAL A 547 12.70 -17.62 13.58
CA VAL A 547 12.70 -16.97 12.27
C VAL A 547 13.82 -17.45 11.36
N LYS A 548 14.82 -18.17 11.89
CA LYS A 548 16.03 -18.59 11.16
C LYS A 548 15.72 -19.19 9.80
N LYS A 549 14.85 -20.22 9.75
CA LYS A 549 14.54 -20.94 8.50
C LYS A 549 13.93 -20.03 7.45
N GLU A 550 13.01 -19.15 7.84
CA GLU A 550 12.38 -18.20 6.93
C GLU A 550 13.39 -17.17 6.43
N PHE A 551 14.19 -16.61 7.33
CA PHE A 551 15.23 -15.64 6.99
C PHE A 551 16.27 -16.22 6.02
N TYR A 552 16.85 -17.38 6.33
CA TYR A 552 17.85 -18.02 5.47
C TYR A 552 17.29 -18.31 4.07
N LYS A 553 16.05 -18.76 3.98
CA LYS A 553 15.43 -19.04 2.68
C LYS A 553 15.25 -17.76 1.88
N ILE A 554 14.69 -16.68 2.46
CA ILE A 554 14.43 -15.45 1.71
C ILE A 554 15.66 -14.59 1.44
N ALA A 555 16.66 -14.61 2.33
CA ALA A 555 17.93 -13.92 2.17
C ALA A 555 18.93 -14.69 1.29
N GLY A 556 18.73 -15.98 1.04
CA GLY A 556 19.59 -16.77 0.17
C GLY A 556 19.65 -16.19 -1.25
N LEU A 557 20.87 -15.83 -1.71
CA LEU A 557 21.09 -15.18 -3.01
C LEU A 557 20.69 -16.07 -4.21
N GLU A 558 20.64 -17.38 -3.99
CA GLU A 558 20.39 -18.39 -5.03
C GLU A 558 19.10 -19.20 -4.78
N THR A 559 18.28 -18.82 -3.79
CA THR A 559 17.09 -19.59 -3.41
C THR A 559 16.10 -19.75 -4.55
N ILE A 560 15.84 -18.66 -5.29
CA ILE A 560 14.96 -18.72 -6.46
C ILE A 560 15.79 -19.07 -7.70
N PRO A 561 15.47 -20.14 -8.43
CA PRO A 561 16.20 -20.52 -9.64
C PRO A 561 16.14 -19.44 -10.70
N GLU A 562 17.18 -19.40 -11.54
CA GLU A 562 17.38 -18.33 -12.52
C GLU A 562 16.32 -18.31 -13.62
N ASN A 563 15.71 -19.45 -13.92
CA ASN A 563 14.67 -19.61 -14.94
C ASN A 563 13.25 -19.29 -14.44
N VAL A 564 13.09 -18.94 -13.16
CA VAL A 564 11.78 -18.60 -12.57
C VAL A 564 11.58 -17.09 -12.60
N GLU A 565 10.47 -16.65 -13.19
CA GLU A 565 10.12 -15.22 -13.22
C GLU A 565 9.73 -14.76 -11.81
N ILE A 566 10.45 -13.77 -11.26
CA ILE A 566 10.02 -13.06 -10.05
C ILE A 566 9.30 -11.79 -10.49
N THR A 567 8.00 -11.72 -10.25
CA THR A 567 7.18 -10.59 -10.69
C THR A 567 5.89 -10.48 -9.89
N TYR A 568 5.31 -9.27 -9.85
CA TYR A 568 3.98 -9.07 -9.28
C TYR A 568 2.93 -9.90 -10.04
N PRO A 569 1.80 -10.25 -9.41
CA PRO A 569 0.84 -11.16 -10.01
C PRO A 569 0.35 -10.74 -11.41
N LYS A 570 0.47 -11.67 -12.37
CA LYS A 570 0.12 -11.46 -13.79
C LYS A 570 -0.91 -12.45 -14.28
N THR A 571 -1.80 -11.98 -15.16
CA THR A 571 -2.62 -12.87 -15.99
C THR A 571 -1.74 -13.61 -17.01
N ILE A 572 -2.22 -14.74 -17.54
CA ILE A 572 -1.46 -15.53 -18.53
C ILE A 572 -1.11 -14.72 -19.80
N GLU A 573 -1.98 -13.79 -20.20
CA GLU A 573 -1.78 -12.90 -21.35
C GLU A 573 -0.58 -11.95 -21.19
N GLN A 574 -0.19 -11.65 -19.94
CA GLN A 574 0.92 -10.78 -19.61
C GLN A 574 2.21 -11.57 -19.28
N LYS A 575 2.20 -12.90 -19.41
CA LYS A 575 3.38 -13.74 -19.15
C LYS A 575 4.53 -13.32 -20.07
N GLY A 576 5.69 -13.05 -19.48
CA GLY A 576 6.86 -12.57 -20.21
C GLY A 576 6.72 -11.16 -20.80
N GLN A 577 5.63 -10.43 -20.53
CA GLN A 577 5.39 -9.03 -20.94
C GLN A 577 5.61 -8.05 -19.77
N PRO A 578 5.83 -6.74 -20.00
CA PRO A 578 5.88 -5.77 -18.91
C PRO A 578 4.52 -5.72 -18.22
N LEU A 579 4.50 -5.54 -16.90
CA LEU A 579 3.25 -5.48 -16.15
C LEU A 579 2.56 -4.14 -16.38
N THR A 580 1.38 -4.18 -17.01
CA THR A 580 0.55 -2.99 -17.24
C THR A 580 -0.77 -3.04 -16.46
N GLU A 581 -1.33 -4.24 -16.26
CA GLU A 581 -2.65 -4.42 -15.66
C GLU A 581 -2.64 -5.49 -14.55
N GLY A 582 -1.73 -5.34 -13.57
CA GLY A 582 -1.60 -6.30 -12.45
C GLY A 582 -2.85 -6.44 -11.58
N PHE A 583 -3.70 -5.41 -11.51
CA PHE A 583 -4.97 -5.48 -10.77
C PHE A 583 -5.92 -6.58 -11.28
N LYS A 584 -5.83 -6.94 -12.57
CA LYS A 584 -6.67 -7.98 -13.18
C LYS A 584 -6.47 -9.33 -12.50
N TRP A 585 -5.24 -9.65 -12.10
CA TRP A 585 -4.97 -10.92 -11.40
C TRP A 585 -5.74 -10.99 -10.08
N PHE A 586 -5.73 -9.93 -9.28
CA PHE A 586 -6.49 -9.86 -8.02
C PHE A 586 -8.00 -9.89 -8.24
N VAL A 587 -8.51 -9.25 -9.29
CA VAL A 587 -9.94 -9.31 -9.65
C VAL A 587 -10.34 -10.75 -10.00
N ASN A 588 -9.54 -11.46 -10.81
CA ASN A 588 -9.79 -12.86 -11.18
C ASN A 588 -9.63 -13.83 -10.00
N ASN A 589 -8.80 -13.47 -9.01
CA ASN A 589 -8.56 -14.26 -7.79
C ASN A 589 -9.75 -14.23 -6.83
N HIS A 590 -10.61 -13.20 -6.91
CA HIS A 590 -11.83 -13.08 -6.14
C HIS A 590 -13.02 -13.64 -6.92
N LYS A 591 -13.46 -14.85 -6.55
CA LYS A 591 -14.63 -15.52 -7.13
C LYS A 591 -15.83 -15.50 -6.17
N THR A 592 -16.94 -16.07 -6.63
CA THR A 592 -18.14 -16.25 -5.80
C THR A 592 -18.32 -17.69 -5.34
N LEU A 593 -18.90 -17.87 -4.15
CA LEU A 593 -19.20 -19.20 -3.63
C LEU A 593 -20.30 -19.91 -4.44
N SER A 594 -21.28 -19.14 -4.91
CA SER A 594 -22.41 -19.65 -5.69
C SER A 594 -22.14 -19.84 -7.18
N GLY A 595 -21.00 -19.35 -7.69
CA GLY A 595 -20.71 -19.29 -9.14
C GLY A 595 -21.49 -18.20 -9.90
N GLY A 596 -22.38 -17.46 -9.23
CA GLY A 596 -23.13 -16.32 -9.79
C GLY A 596 -22.40 -14.98 -9.66
N GLY A 597 -23.11 -13.88 -9.92
CA GLY A 597 -22.57 -12.52 -9.76
C GLY A 597 -22.25 -12.18 -8.30
N MET A 598 -21.23 -11.34 -8.08
CA MET A 598 -20.81 -10.88 -6.76
C MET A 598 -21.85 -9.88 -6.19
N ARG A 599 -22.68 -10.36 -5.27
CA ARG A 599 -23.64 -9.54 -4.52
C ARG A 599 -23.49 -9.85 -3.03
N GLY A 600 -23.16 -8.82 -2.25
CA GLY A 600 -23.02 -8.92 -0.80
C GLY A 600 -21.76 -9.67 -0.34
N ARG A 601 -21.34 -9.37 0.88
CA ARG A 601 -20.07 -9.90 1.44
C ARG A 601 -20.02 -11.42 1.66
N ASN A 602 -21.18 -12.05 1.79
CA ASN A 602 -21.28 -13.48 2.12
C ASN A 602 -21.03 -14.41 0.92
N ASN A 603 -21.00 -13.88 -0.31
CA ASN A 603 -20.85 -14.71 -1.51
C ASN A 603 -19.46 -14.57 -2.15
N VAL A 604 -18.40 -14.39 -1.36
CA VAL A 604 -17.04 -14.12 -1.85
C VAL A 604 -16.08 -15.25 -1.46
N ARG A 605 -15.17 -15.60 -2.36
CA ARG A 605 -14.07 -16.55 -2.14
C ARG A 605 -12.78 -16.05 -2.77
N ILE A 606 -11.66 -16.22 -2.07
CA ILE A 606 -10.31 -16.10 -2.60
C ILE A 606 -9.84 -17.47 -3.07
N GLU A 607 -9.37 -17.58 -4.31
CA GLU A 607 -8.87 -18.85 -4.87
C GLU A 607 -7.45 -19.17 -4.39
N THR A 608 -6.55 -18.21 -4.58
CA THR A 608 -5.12 -18.37 -4.37
C THR A 608 -4.64 -17.35 -3.34
N VAL A 609 -3.75 -17.79 -2.45
CA VAL A 609 -3.08 -16.93 -1.46
C VAL A 609 -1.59 -16.90 -1.77
N LEU A 610 -0.90 -15.89 -1.24
CA LEU A 610 0.56 -15.87 -1.27
C LEU A 610 1.11 -17.12 -0.52
N PRO A 611 1.97 -17.95 -1.13
CA PRO A 611 2.59 -19.08 -0.43
C PRO A 611 3.38 -18.64 0.82
N SER A 612 3.57 -19.54 1.78
CA SER A 612 4.50 -19.31 2.90
C SER A 612 5.94 -19.34 2.39
N ILE A 613 6.86 -18.65 3.07
CA ILE A 613 8.30 -18.73 2.74
C ILE A 613 8.78 -20.18 2.78
N LEU A 614 8.32 -20.97 3.76
CA LEU A 614 8.78 -22.35 3.97
C LEU A 614 8.11 -23.38 3.06
N ASP A 615 7.10 -23.01 2.26
CA ASP A 615 6.47 -23.95 1.31
C ASP A 615 7.50 -24.46 0.30
N GLU A 616 7.42 -25.73 -0.09
CA GLU A 616 8.34 -26.33 -1.07
C GLU A 616 8.33 -25.58 -2.41
N ASP A 617 7.14 -25.18 -2.85
CA ASP A 617 6.90 -24.36 -4.04
C ASP A 617 6.29 -23.01 -3.62
N VAL A 618 7.10 -21.94 -3.75
CA VAL A 618 6.68 -20.57 -3.46
C VAL A 618 6.14 -19.83 -4.69
N SER A 619 5.96 -20.52 -5.83
CA SER A 619 5.39 -19.92 -7.03
C SER A 619 3.87 -19.86 -7.01
N MET A 620 3.35 -19.02 -7.89
CA MET A 620 1.95 -18.74 -8.11
C MET A 620 1.64 -18.89 -9.59
N GLU A 621 0.41 -19.30 -9.89
CA GLU A 621 -0.05 -19.49 -11.25
C GLU A 621 -0.48 -18.17 -11.90
N TYR A 622 -0.21 -18.07 -13.19
CA TYR A 622 -0.82 -17.05 -14.04
C TYR A 622 -2.31 -17.38 -14.22
N ASN A 623 -3.21 -16.52 -13.76
CA ASN A 623 -4.63 -16.80 -13.91
C ASN A 623 -5.18 -16.40 -15.29
N LEU A 624 -6.20 -17.14 -15.73
CA LEU A 624 -6.96 -16.83 -16.94
C LEU A 624 -7.93 -15.68 -16.66
N PRO A 625 -8.14 -14.76 -17.62
CA PRO A 625 -9.24 -13.81 -17.55
C PRO A 625 -10.57 -14.55 -17.40
N SER A 626 -11.41 -14.16 -16.44
CA SER A 626 -12.72 -14.80 -16.29
C SER A 626 -13.56 -14.59 -17.56
N GLN A 627 -14.12 -15.67 -18.15
CA GLN A 627 -15.04 -15.57 -19.29
C GLN A 627 -16.44 -15.03 -18.89
N THR A 628 -16.69 -14.79 -17.60
CA THR A 628 -17.99 -14.46 -17.02
C THR A 628 -18.11 -13.00 -16.59
N SER A 629 -17.87 -12.04 -17.49
CA SER A 629 -18.27 -10.64 -17.21
C SER A 629 -18.59 -9.81 -18.45
N ARG A 630 -19.36 -10.34 -19.40
CA ARG A 630 -19.97 -9.50 -20.46
C ARG A 630 -21.14 -8.63 -19.99
N GLY A 631 -21.59 -8.74 -18.73
CA GLY A 631 -22.74 -7.99 -18.20
C GLY A 631 -22.53 -7.17 -16.91
N GLY A 632 -21.36 -7.25 -16.25
CA GLY A 632 -21.13 -6.60 -14.94
C GLY A 632 -20.10 -5.47 -14.93
N ALA A 633 -19.28 -5.35 -15.98
CA ALA A 633 -18.11 -4.47 -16.02
C ALA A 633 -18.30 -3.20 -16.88
N LYS A 634 -19.54 -2.79 -17.18
CA LYS A 634 -19.79 -1.54 -17.94
C LYS A 634 -19.92 -0.27 -17.08
N GLY A 635 -19.75 -0.38 -15.76
CA GLY A 635 -19.54 0.76 -14.85
C GLY A 635 -18.16 0.80 -14.20
N PHE A 636 -17.26 -0.12 -14.57
CA PHE A 636 -16.07 -0.45 -13.76
C PHE A 636 -14.72 -0.13 -14.40
N ASN A 637 -14.69 0.64 -15.49
CA ASN A 637 -13.44 1.16 -16.06
C ASN A 637 -13.50 2.70 -16.12
N GLY A 638 -12.59 3.35 -15.36
CA GLY A 638 -12.04 4.64 -15.77
C GLY A 638 -11.40 4.47 -17.15
N GLY A 639 -11.54 5.48 -17.99
CA GLY A 639 -11.45 5.39 -19.45
C GLY A 639 -10.27 4.58 -20.00
N SER A 640 -10.59 3.58 -20.82
CA SER A 640 -9.67 3.08 -21.82
C SER A 640 -9.55 4.14 -22.93
N GLY A 641 -8.43 4.83 -23.01
CA GLY A 641 -8.03 5.56 -24.21
C GLY A 641 -7.90 4.57 -25.37
N LYS A 642 -8.75 4.68 -26.38
CA LYS A 642 -8.58 3.96 -27.63
C LYS A 642 -7.46 4.64 -28.42
N THR A 643 -6.27 4.07 -28.41
CA THR A 643 -5.30 4.25 -29.50
C THR A 643 -5.72 3.34 -30.65
N SER A 644 -6.54 3.86 -31.57
CA SER A 644 -6.77 3.20 -32.86
C SER A 644 -5.64 3.59 -33.81
N GLY A 645 -4.65 2.72 -33.92
CA GLY A 645 -3.61 2.79 -34.94
C GLY A 645 -3.27 1.39 -35.41
N ASN A 646 -3.98 0.90 -36.43
CA ASN A 646 -3.33 0.15 -37.50
C ASN A 646 -4.31 -0.13 -38.63
N GLY A 647 -3.96 0.41 -39.79
CA GLY A 647 -4.59 0.07 -41.06
C GLY A 647 -4.32 -1.38 -41.43
N ARG A 648 -5.32 -1.99 -42.06
CA ARG A 648 -5.10 -3.07 -43.01
C ARG A 648 -5.97 -2.82 -44.23
N ASN A 649 -5.27 -2.49 -45.32
CA ASN A 649 -5.74 -2.70 -46.69
C ASN A 649 -6.26 -4.13 -46.85
N ARG A 650 -7.43 -4.29 -47.48
CA ARG A 650 -7.58 -5.03 -48.75
C ARG A 650 -9.04 -5.05 -49.20
N GLY A 651 -9.22 -4.60 -50.44
CA GLY A 651 -10.12 -5.19 -51.43
C GLY A 651 -11.60 -4.94 -51.25
N ASN A 652 -12.14 -3.96 -51.97
CA ASN A 652 -13.46 -4.17 -52.54
C ASN A 652 -13.57 -3.60 -53.96
N SER A 653 -14.11 -4.46 -54.81
CA SER A 653 -14.32 -4.34 -56.24
C SER A 653 -15.33 -3.26 -56.59
N GLN A 654 -15.06 -2.61 -57.73
CA GLN A 654 -15.98 -2.06 -58.74
C GLN A 654 -17.47 -1.89 -58.39
N GLY A 655 -17.97 -0.68 -58.64
CA GLY A 655 -19.39 -0.40 -58.80
C GLY A 655 -19.67 1.07 -59.03
N ASN A 656 -19.68 1.47 -60.30
CA ASN A 656 -20.07 2.79 -60.84
C ASN A 656 -21.26 3.43 -60.11
N PHE A 657 -21.23 4.75 -59.88
CA PHE A 657 -22.32 5.65 -60.31
C PHE A 657 -21.86 7.11 -60.38
N ARG A 658 -22.44 7.82 -61.36
CA ARG A 658 -22.01 9.07 -62.00
C ARG A 658 -22.29 10.35 -61.19
N LYS A 659 -21.39 11.33 -61.43
CA LYS A 659 -21.58 12.79 -61.68
C LYS A 659 -22.71 13.55 -60.97
N ASN A 660 -22.34 14.62 -60.26
CA ASN A 660 -22.53 16.03 -60.70
C ASN A 660 -21.85 16.98 -59.69
N ASN A 661 -20.95 17.86 -60.13
CA ASN A 661 -21.13 19.33 -60.28
C ASN A 661 -21.52 20.01 -58.94
N GLN A 662 -20.85 21.03 -58.41
CA GLN A 662 -20.20 22.19 -59.02
C GLN A 662 -19.41 22.97 -57.94
N ARG A 663 -18.31 23.63 -58.37
CA ARG A 663 -17.83 25.01 -58.06
C ARG A 663 -17.99 25.56 -56.62
N GLY A 664 -17.00 26.20 -56.01
CA GLY A 664 -15.71 26.70 -56.50
C GLY A 664 -15.10 27.68 -55.48
N ARG A 665 -13.79 27.94 -55.66
CA ARG A 665 -13.04 29.21 -55.49
C ARG A 665 -13.30 30.03 -54.21
N HIS A 666 -12.32 30.42 -53.39
CA HIS A 666 -10.89 30.67 -53.58
C HIS A 666 -10.11 30.29 -52.31
#